data_AF-A0A2T2RHN7-F1
#
_entry.id   AF-A0A2T2RHN7-F1
#
_cell.length_a   1.000
_cell.length_b   1.000
_cell.length_c   1.000
_cell.angle_alpha   90.00
_cell.angle_beta   90.00
_cell.angle_gamma   90.00
#
_symmetry.space_group_name_H-M   'P 1'
#
loop_
_entity.id
_entity.type
_entity.pdbx_description
1 polymer ?
#
loop_
_entity_poly.entity_id
_entity_poly.type
_entity_poly.pdbx_seq_one_letter_code
_entity_poly.pdbx_strand_id
1 'polypeptide(L)'
;KSFTDGSIGSGTALGAPLGEVAAAGGLAVEGGALVAHDAHRVPLAAGSPGAQRGWSALLAAQHYRLCHWRIGDAVVNYRRFLAVDELAAVRVERPEVFDHVMGLVAGLVAEGVADGLRVDHIDGLAEPGAFCARLRHAVGDGAWLLAEKILTADEAWPQGWPVAGGTGYDFLADALGLFVDPGAEGVFTELAREAHAWPADPSTLAHGAKREVVDTLLAADRDRVARALHRACAGDLAAADVTVDQTRAMVRETIAAVGVYRAYAVPGQPCPPVSARRIDAAVAAAAARVAAVPEGAWRVLAACLRGVVALAEVGAEPERFGQAPATFHERNAQRARHQPAGMLTTSTHDTKRGEDVRLRIAALTEMPRAWADAVRRWGAAHASLVTSTSAGPAPDPATQHLIYQTLVGVWAPRPVCATRESLTHRVGAYLVKATREAGWRTTHAQPDAAFEAGVTGFAAALLADDAFVAELDAIAGRANEVAMVASLAQVVLRSLSPGVPDTYQGCDGWEDSLVDPDNRRPVDLDHAAVELAAAEATDVARLLATRGDGRIKRRVLAQCLRARQAWRACAGADAGYTPLAVSGDWADHVVAFARTAPDGDALVVLAARLPGRIMGADAAHDPGELGPPVGTTWGDTTVAVPEAMRGRQWTDCLGGPGAPAAAHWALCDVLATLPVALLAAKGRTP
;
A
#
# COMPACT_ATOMS: atom_id res chain seq x y z
N LYS A 1 3.60 19.90 -5.80
CA LYS A 1 2.41 20.67 -6.22
C LYS A 1 1.24 20.15 -5.39
N SER A 2 0.79 20.92 -4.41
CA SER A 2 -0.21 20.48 -3.43
C SER A 2 -1.62 20.56 -4.02
N PHE A 3 -2.34 19.45 -3.97
CA PHE A 3 -3.78 19.37 -4.15
C PHE A 3 -4.40 19.53 -2.75
N THR A 4 -4.63 20.77 -2.31
CA THR A 4 -5.13 21.04 -0.94
C THR A 4 -6.27 22.06 -0.89
N ASP A 5 -6.77 22.56 -2.01
CA ASP A 5 -8.07 23.21 -2.05
C ASP A 5 -9.10 22.28 -2.70
N GLY A 6 -10.20 22.03 -2.00
CA GLY A 6 -11.27 21.11 -2.39
C GLY A 6 -12.09 21.56 -3.60
N SER A 7 -11.46 22.13 -4.63
CA SER A 7 -12.02 22.32 -5.96
C SER A 7 -11.22 21.47 -6.94
N ILE A 8 -11.60 20.20 -7.10
CA ILE A 8 -11.13 19.39 -8.22
C ILE A 8 -11.82 19.91 -9.49
N GLY A 9 -11.34 21.03 -10.02
CA GLY A 9 -11.52 21.38 -11.41
C GLY A 9 -10.41 20.69 -12.18
N SER A 10 -10.74 19.59 -12.86
CA SER A 10 -9.87 18.92 -13.84
C SER A 10 -9.10 19.96 -14.67
N GLY A 11 -7.78 20.01 -14.59
CA GLY A 11 -6.93 21.12 -15.03
C GLY A 11 -6.83 21.36 -16.53
N THR A 12 -7.77 20.86 -17.33
CA THR A 12 -8.02 21.30 -18.71
C THR A 12 -9.50 21.34 -19.08
N ALA A 13 -10.38 20.97 -18.15
CA ALA A 13 -11.81 20.87 -18.39
C ALA A 13 -12.58 21.90 -17.55
N LEU A 14 -13.67 22.39 -18.13
CA LEU A 14 -14.49 23.44 -17.57
C LEU A 14 -15.33 22.91 -16.42
N GLY A 15 -15.56 23.74 -15.40
CA GLY A 15 -16.46 23.44 -14.28
C GLY A 15 -17.95 23.37 -14.67
N ALA A 16 -18.30 23.87 -15.85
CA ALA A 16 -19.65 23.86 -16.41
C ALA A 16 -19.62 23.55 -17.93
N PRO A 17 -20.76 23.20 -18.55
CA PRO A 17 -20.87 23.08 -20.00
C PRO A 17 -20.34 24.30 -20.74
N LEU A 18 -19.56 24.06 -21.81
CA LEU A 18 -18.91 25.12 -22.60
C LEU A 18 -19.87 26.20 -23.08
N GLY A 19 -21.10 25.82 -23.46
CA GLY A 19 -22.14 26.77 -23.85
C GLY A 19 -22.56 27.71 -22.72
N GLU A 20 -22.65 27.18 -21.48
CA GLU A 20 -22.97 27.97 -20.29
C GLU A 20 -21.81 28.88 -19.91
N VAL A 21 -20.58 28.39 -19.96
CA VAL A 21 -19.37 29.21 -19.72
C VAL A 21 -19.30 30.38 -20.71
N ALA A 22 -19.55 30.11 -21.99
CA ALA A 22 -19.58 31.15 -23.01
C ALA A 22 -20.71 32.16 -22.78
N ALA A 23 -21.92 31.69 -22.43
CA ALA A 23 -23.09 32.53 -22.17
C ALA A 23 -22.90 33.42 -20.92
N ALA A 24 -22.20 32.92 -19.91
CA ALA A 24 -21.86 33.66 -18.69
C ALA A 24 -20.70 34.66 -18.87
N GLY A 25 -20.14 34.79 -20.08
CA GLY A 25 -18.99 35.66 -20.33
C GLY A 25 -17.66 35.11 -19.82
N GLY A 26 -17.59 33.82 -19.49
CA GLY A 26 -16.40 33.17 -18.95
C GLY A 26 -15.32 32.83 -19.97
N LEU A 27 -15.37 33.37 -21.19
CA LEU A 27 -14.35 33.18 -22.22
C LEU A 27 -13.78 34.55 -22.64
N ALA A 28 -12.47 34.65 -22.71
CA ALA A 28 -11.75 35.84 -23.17
C ALA A 28 -10.55 35.46 -24.06
N VAL A 29 -10.05 36.42 -24.85
CA VAL A 29 -8.80 36.27 -25.61
C VAL A 29 -7.81 37.31 -25.13
N GLU A 30 -6.69 36.85 -24.57
CA GLU A 30 -5.69 37.71 -23.93
C GLU A 30 -4.26 37.29 -24.31
N GLY A 31 -3.52 38.21 -24.93
CA GLY A 31 -2.10 37.99 -25.26
C GLY A 31 -1.85 36.73 -26.10
N GLY A 32 -2.71 36.48 -27.11
CA GLY A 32 -2.60 35.32 -28.01
C GLY A 32 -3.07 33.99 -27.41
N ALA A 33 -3.74 34.02 -26.25
CA ALA A 33 -4.29 32.84 -25.60
C ALA A 33 -5.80 32.99 -25.42
N LEU A 34 -6.51 31.86 -25.44
CA LEU A 34 -7.87 31.76 -24.91
C LEU A 34 -7.78 31.61 -23.39
N VAL A 35 -8.58 32.41 -22.68
CA VAL A 35 -8.75 32.34 -21.23
C VAL A 35 -10.17 31.86 -20.95
N ALA A 36 -10.32 30.77 -20.22
CA ALA A 36 -11.62 30.18 -19.87
C ALA A 36 -11.78 30.13 -18.35
N HIS A 37 -12.51 31.11 -17.79
CA HIS A 37 -12.58 31.44 -16.36
C HIS A 37 -11.18 31.65 -15.72
N ASP A 38 -11.10 32.15 -14.48
CA ASP A 38 -9.87 32.72 -13.85
C ASP A 38 -8.59 31.83 -13.77
N ALA A 39 -8.53 30.63 -14.36
CA ALA A 39 -7.39 29.72 -14.20
C ALA A 39 -6.89 28.99 -15.47
N HIS A 40 -7.65 28.94 -16.58
CA HIS A 40 -7.21 28.18 -17.76
C HIS A 40 -6.80 29.10 -18.91
N ARG A 41 -5.48 29.19 -19.14
CA ARG A 41 -4.88 29.94 -20.24
C ARG A 41 -4.25 28.97 -21.24
N VAL A 42 -4.83 28.88 -22.44
CA VAL A 42 -4.38 27.95 -23.50
C VAL A 42 -4.06 28.72 -24.79
N PRO A 43 -2.95 28.39 -25.48
CA PRO A 43 -2.49 29.17 -26.63
C PRO A 43 -3.43 29.03 -27.82
N LEU A 44 -3.66 30.11 -28.57
CA LEU A 44 -4.40 30.03 -29.82
C LEU A 44 -3.56 29.40 -30.93
N ALA A 45 -4.18 28.55 -31.74
CA ALA A 45 -3.57 28.03 -32.96
C ALA A 45 -3.22 29.18 -33.92
N ALA A 46 -2.10 29.07 -34.65
CA ALA A 46 -1.71 30.06 -35.63
C ALA A 46 -2.80 30.22 -36.71
N GLY A 47 -3.19 31.47 -37.02
CA GLY A 47 -4.27 31.75 -37.98
C GLY A 47 -5.69 31.58 -37.42
N SER A 48 -5.86 31.41 -36.11
CA SER A 48 -7.17 31.37 -35.46
C SER A 48 -8.02 32.60 -35.83
N PRO A 49 -9.32 32.42 -36.17
CA PRO A 49 -10.20 33.55 -36.41
C PRO A 49 -10.40 34.32 -35.10
N GLY A 50 -10.45 35.65 -35.14
CA GLY A 50 -10.69 36.42 -33.91
C GLY A 50 -12.07 36.11 -33.30
N ALA A 51 -12.18 36.25 -31.97
CA ALA A 51 -13.39 35.95 -31.20
C ALA A 51 -14.64 36.71 -31.68
N GLN A 52 -14.48 37.86 -32.35
CA GLN A 52 -15.54 38.62 -33.00
C GLN A 52 -16.28 37.83 -34.11
N ARG A 53 -15.69 36.77 -34.66
CA ARG A 53 -16.35 35.85 -35.59
C ARG A 53 -17.19 34.77 -34.89
N GLY A 54 -17.26 34.81 -33.56
CA GLY A 54 -18.01 33.91 -32.71
C GLY A 54 -17.13 32.82 -32.06
N TRP A 55 -17.46 32.47 -30.82
CA TRP A 55 -16.74 31.46 -30.04
C TRP A 55 -16.67 30.11 -30.74
N SER A 56 -17.74 29.66 -31.39
CA SER A 56 -17.77 28.39 -32.09
C SER A 56 -16.71 28.30 -33.20
N ALA A 57 -16.52 29.37 -33.98
CA ALA A 57 -15.54 29.40 -35.06
C ALA A 57 -14.10 29.44 -34.52
N LEU A 58 -13.87 30.21 -33.45
CA LEU A 58 -12.56 30.25 -32.77
C LEU A 58 -12.22 28.88 -32.17
N LEU A 59 -13.12 28.28 -31.41
CA LEU A 59 -12.91 27.02 -30.71
C LEU A 59 -12.73 25.84 -31.68
N ALA A 60 -13.47 25.83 -32.80
CA ALA A 60 -13.32 24.80 -33.84
C ALA A 60 -11.96 24.87 -34.58
N ALA A 61 -11.28 26.02 -34.56
CA ALA A 61 -9.97 26.19 -35.16
C ALA A 61 -8.80 25.74 -34.26
N GLN A 62 -9.06 25.36 -33.02
CA GLN A 62 -8.02 24.99 -32.05
C GLN A 62 -7.58 23.53 -32.20
N HIS A 63 -6.32 23.25 -31.84
CA HIS A 63 -5.78 21.89 -31.76
C HIS A 63 -6.21 21.14 -30.50
N TYR A 64 -6.84 21.83 -29.56
CA TYR A 64 -7.41 21.29 -28.33
C TYR A 64 -8.93 21.50 -28.32
N ARG A 65 -9.61 20.73 -27.49
CA ARG A 65 -11.04 20.90 -27.23
C ARG A 65 -11.26 21.13 -25.75
N LEU A 66 -11.81 22.29 -25.40
CA LEU A 66 -12.34 22.51 -24.05
C LEU A 66 -13.65 21.74 -23.91
N CYS A 67 -13.80 21.00 -22.81
CA CYS A 67 -15.02 20.27 -22.49
C CYS A 67 -15.35 20.41 -21.01
N HIS A 68 -16.61 20.18 -20.66
CA HIS A 68 -17.02 20.01 -19.27
C HIS A 68 -16.34 18.77 -18.68
N TRP A 69 -15.82 18.87 -17.46
CA TRP A 69 -15.09 17.79 -16.82
C TRP A 69 -15.86 16.47 -16.75
N ARG A 70 -17.19 16.51 -16.61
CA ARG A 70 -18.04 15.30 -16.56
C ARG A 70 -18.05 14.47 -17.86
N ILE A 71 -17.61 15.03 -18.98
CA ILE A 71 -17.44 14.25 -20.22
C ILE A 71 -15.98 13.87 -20.49
N GLY A 72 -15.05 14.32 -19.65
CA GLY A 72 -13.60 14.13 -19.81
C GLY A 72 -13.21 12.66 -19.99
N ASP A 73 -13.65 11.79 -19.07
CA ASP A 73 -13.34 10.36 -19.09
C ASP A 73 -13.83 9.62 -20.35
N ALA A 74 -14.83 10.17 -21.04
CA ALA A 74 -15.38 9.61 -22.27
C ALA A 74 -14.71 10.15 -23.55
N VAL A 75 -14.07 11.32 -23.49
CA VAL A 75 -13.58 12.05 -24.69
C VAL A 75 -12.09 12.35 -24.69
N VAL A 76 -11.40 12.13 -23.57
CA VAL A 76 -9.95 12.30 -23.46
C VAL A 76 -9.23 11.47 -24.52
N ASN A 77 -8.25 12.06 -25.20
CA ASN A 77 -7.56 11.44 -26.33
C ASN A 77 -6.03 11.32 -26.14
N TYR A 78 -5.52 11.67 -24.97
CA TYR A 78 -4.16 11.40 -24.54
C TYR A 78 -4.16 10.37 -23.40
N ARG A 79 -3.03 9.68 -23.20
CA ARG A 79 -2.87 8.76 -22.07
C ARG A 79 -2.60 9.57 -20.79
N ARG A 80 -3.31 9.27 -19.72
CA ARG A 80 -3.18 9.91 -18.39
C ARG A 80 -2.39 9.01 -17.43
N PHE A 81 -1.96 9.58 -16.30
CA PHE A 81 -1.66 8.82 -15.10
C PHE A 81 -3.00 8.52 -14.38
N LEU A 82 -3.38 7.24 -14.31
CA LEU A 82 -4.70 6.81 -13.85
C LEU A 82 -5.82 7.59 -14.57
N ALA A 83 -6.72 8.21 -13.81
CA ALA A 83 -7.78 9.11 -14.30
C ALA A 83 -7.53 10.60 -13.99
N VAL A 84 -6.26 11.00 -13.82
CA VAL A 84 -5.88 12.39 -13.50
C VAL A 84 -5.63 13.18 -14.79
N ASP A 85 -6.55 14.07 -15.15
CA ASP A 85 -6.52 14.84 -16.39
C ASP A 85 -5.31 15.78 -16.49
N GLU A 86 -4.76 16.23 -15.37
CA GLU A 86 -3.60 17.14 -15.31
C GLU A 86 -2.27 16.46 -15.61
N LEU A 87 -2.25 15.12 -15.65
CA LEU A 87 -1.04 14.31 -15.77
C LEU A 87 -1.02 13.56 -17.10
N ALA A 88 -0.61 14.25 -18.17
CA ALA A 88 -0.39 13.63 -19.48
C ALA A 88 0.88 12.77 -19.50
N ALA A 89 0.74 11.51 -19.95
CA ALA A 89 1.84 10.56 -20.02
C ALA A 89 2.89 10.95 -21.09
N VAL A 90 4.16 10.77 -20.75
CA VAL A 90 5.29 11.04 -21.64
C VAL A 90 5.74 9.76 -22.33
N ARG A 91 6.14 9.87 -23.61
CA ARG A 91 6.61 8.75 -24.44
C ARG A 91 8.10 8.48 -24.28
N VAL A 92 8.52 8.14 -23.05
CA VAL A 92 9.93 7.90 -22.69
C VAL A 92 10.54 6.67 -23.36
N GLU A 93 9.76 5.84 -24.08
CA GLU A 93 10.30 4.79 -24.95
C GLU A 93 11.11 5.35 -26.13
N ARG A 94 10.83 6.59 -26.54
CA ARG A 94 11.59 7.31 -27.58
C ARG A 94 12.93 7.83 -27.01
N PRO A 95 14.09 7.46 -27.59
CA PRO A 95 15.40 7.84 -27.06
C PRO A 95 15.56 9.33 -26.80
N GLU A 96 15.16 10.18 -27.74
CA GLU A 96 15.28 11.64 -27.64
C GLU A 96 14.41 12.23 -26.51
N VAL A 97 13.29 11.59 -26.19
CA VAL A 97 12.43 12.00 -25.08
C VAL A 97 13.05 11.54 -23.76
N PHE A 98 13.58 10.31 -23.72
CA PHE A 98 14.30 9.80 -22.56
C PHE A 98 15.49 10.69 -22.21
N ASP A 99 16.34 11.02 -23.18
CA ASP A 99 17.55 11.83 -22.96
C ASP A 99 17.19 13.21 -22.43
N HIS A 100 16.12 13.83 -22.94
CA HIS A 100 15.64 15.12 -22.47
C HIS A 100 15.10 15.06 -21.03
N VAL A 101 14.28 14.06 -20.72
CA VAL A 101 13.64 13.92 -19.40
C VAL A 101 14.65 13.48 -18.34
N MET A 102 15.56 12.57 -18.67
CA MET A 102 16.50 11.96 -17.73
C MET A 102 17.85 12.67 -17.65
N GLY A 103 18.20 13.55 -18.61
CA GLY A 103 19.52 14.19 -18.68
C GLY A 103 19.93 14.92 -17.40
N LEU A 104 19.03 15.71 -16.81
CA LEU A 104 19.28 16.38 -15.52
C LEU A 104 19.48 15.37 -14.39
N VAL A 105 18.58 14.38 -14.28
CA VAL A 105 18.60 13.37 -13.21
C VAL A 105 19.88 12.53 -13.27
N ALA A 106 20.29 12.11 -14.48
CA ALA A 106 21.53 11.41 -14.69
C ALA A 106 22.76 12.29 -14.37
N GLY A 107 22.71 13.58 -14.72
CA GLY A 107 23.73 14.55 -14.34
C GLY A 107 23.91 14.65 -12.82
N LEU A 108 22.82 14.71 -12.06
CA LEU A 108 22.87 14.74 -10.59
C LEU A 108 23.52 13.50 -9.98
N VAL A 109 23.29 12.31 -10.56
CA VAL A 109 23.98 11.08 -10.13
C VAL A 109 25.46 11.11 -10.50
N ALA A 110 25.79 11.54 -11.71
CA ALA A 110 27.18 11.64 -12.17
C ALA A 110 28.01 12.66 -11.35
N GLU A 111 27.38 13.73 -10.87
CA GLU A 111 27.98 14.73 -9.99
C GLU A 111 28.08 14.27 -8.52
N GLY A 112 27.54 13.10 -8.18
CA GLY A 112 27.54 12.57 -6.81
C GLY A 112 26.55 13.26 -5.87
N VAL A 113 25.55 13.97 -6.40
CA VAL A 113 24.47 14.59 -5.61
C VAL A 113 23.49 13.52 -5.09
N ALA A 114 23.34 12.41 -5.82
CA ALA A 114 22.52 11.27 -5.42
C ALA A 114 23.23 9.94 -5.74
N ASP A 115 23.19 9.00 -4.80
CA ASP A 115 23.77 7.65 -4.96
C ASP A 115 22.86 6.68 -5.73
N GLY A 116 21.61 7.05 -5.98
CA GLY A 116 20.59 6.17 -6.52
C GLY A 116 19.29 6.87 -6.86
N LEU A 117 18.38 6.14 -7.52
CA LEU A 117 17.10 6.64 -7.99
C LEU A 117 15.97 5.64 -7.68
N ARG A 118 14.82 6.18 -7.28
CA ARG A 118 13.55 5.45 -7.20
C ARG A 118 12.66 5.87 -8.37
N VAL A 119 12.36 4.95 -9.26
CA VAL A 119 11.49 5.17 -10.42
C VAL A 119 10.03 5.06 -9.98
N ASP A 120 9.30 6.15 -10.14
CA ASP A 120 7.86 6.22 -9.92
C ASP A 120 7.09 5.48 -11.02
N HIS A 121 6.02 4.77 -10.63
CA HIS A 121 5.03 4.18 -11.51
C HIS A 121 5.60 3.47 -12.76
N ILE A 122 6.55 2.54 -12.54
CA ILE A 122 7.25 1.85 -13.64
C ILE A 122 6.26 1.11 -14.58
N ASP A 123 5.15 0.63 -14.03
CA ASP A 123 4.12 -0.11 -14.76
C ASP A 123 3.29 0.77 -15.71
N GLY A 124 3.38 2.10 -15.61
CA GLY A 124 2.81 3.03 -16.58
C GLY A 124 3.62 3.15 -17.88
N LEU A 125 4.86 2.66 -17.93
CA LEU A 125 5.72 2.78 -19.10
C LEU A 125 5.34 1.79 -20.21
N ALA A 126 5.56 2.16 -21.47
CA ALA A 126 5.32 1.26 -22.59
C ALA A 126 6.27 0.05 -22.55
N GLU A 127 7.57 0.31 -22.35
CA GLU A 127 8.64 -0.69 -22.31
C GLU A 127 9.51 -0.53 -21.05
N PRO A 128 9.01 -0.95 -19.86
CA PRO A 128 9.69 -0.70 -18.59
C PRO A 128 11.08 -1.36 -18.50
N GLY A 129 11.26 -2.55 -19.06
CA GLY A 129 12.57 -3.22 -19.09
C GLY A 129 13.61 -2.44 -19.90
N ALA A 130 13.22 -1.92 -21.07
CA ALA A 130 14.09 -1.09 -21.89
C ALA A 130 14.39 0.26 -21.23
N PHE A 131 13.40 0.87 -20.56
CA PHE A 131 13.61 2.06 -19.76
C PHE A 131 14.64 1.83 -18.64
N CYS A 132 14.49 0.76 -17.86
CA CYS A 132 15.44 0.41 -16.80
C CYS A 132 16.87 0.18 -17.35
N ALA A 133 17.00 -0.47 -18.52
CA ALA A 133 18.30 -0.67 -19.16
C ALA A 133 18.96 0.64 -19.61
N ARG A 134 18.19 1.56 -20.22
CA ARG A 134 18.69 2.88 -20.59
C ARG A 134 19.04 3.72 -19.36
N LEU A 135 18.24 3.65 -18.31
CA LEU A 135 18.50 4.33 -17.05
C LEU A 135 19.80 3.83 -16.42
N ARG A 136 19.99 2.51 -16.31
CA ARG A 136 21.23 1.89 -15.84
C ARG A 136 22.44 2.40 -16.63
N HIS A 137 22.35 2.44 -17.96
CA HIS A 137 23.44 2.97 -18.78
C HIS A 137 23.73 4.45 -18.50
N ALA A 138 22.69 5.27 -18.31
CA ALA A 138 22.81 6.70 -18.07
C ALA A 138 23.41 7.04 -16.68
N VAL A 139 23.15 6.22 -15.66
CA VAL A 139 23.59 6.51 -14.28
C VAL A 139 24.76 5.65 -13.79
N GLY A 140 25.17 4.64 -14.57
CA GLY A 140 26.27 3.72 -14.24
C GLY A 140 25.87 2.57 -13.31
N ASP A 141 26.74 1.56 -13.23
CA ASP A 141 26.48 0.31 -12.48
C ASP A 141 26.49 0.49 -10.96
N GLY A 142 27.15 1.54 -10.45
CA GLY A 142 27.22 1.84 -9.02
C GLY A 142 25.92 2.42 -8.44
N ALA A 143 25.04 2.98 -9.27
CA ALA A 143 23.83 3.65 -8.80
C ALA A 143 22.81 2.65 -8.23
N TRP A 144 22.25 2.94 -7.06
CA TRP A 144 21.17 2.13 -6.49
C TRP A 144 19.83 2.47 -7.16
N LEU A 145 19.34 1.58 -8.04
CA LEU A 145 18.10 1.79 -8.78
C LEU A 145 16.95 0.98 -8.21
N LEU A 146 15.83 1.63 -7.93
CA LEU A 146 14.60 0.99 -7.47
C LEU A 146 13.45 1.30 -8.41
N ALA A 147 12.47 0.42 -8.47
CA ALA A 147 11.24 0.66 -9.22
C ALA A 147 10.04 0.51 -8.29
N GLU A 148 9.19 1.53 -8.20
CA GLU A 148 7.88 1.39 -7.59
C GLU A 148 7.05 0.45 -8.47
N LYS A 149 6.91 -0.79 -8.00
CA LYS A 149 6.10 -1.84 -8.60
C LYS A 149 5.40 -2.59 -7.49
N ILE A 150 4.13 -2.84 -7.67
CA ILE A 150 3.36 -3.66 -6.76
C ILE A 150 3.31 -5.09 -7.30
N LEU A 151 3.65 -6.04 -6.44
CA LEU A 151 3.58 -7.47 -6.72
C LEU A 151 2.29 -8.02 -6.14
N THR A 152 1.57 -8.84 -6.91
CA THR A 152 0.39 -9.57 -6.41
C THR A 152 0.75 -11.02 -6.15
N ALA A 153 0.28 -11.58 -5.04
CA ALA A 153 0.24 -12.99 -4.74
C ALA A 153 1.60 -13.67 -4.92
N ASP A 154 1.68 -14.57 -5.89
CA ASP A 154 2.86 -15.37 -6.19
C ASP A 154 3.65 -14.77 -7.38
N GLU A 155 3.41 -13.49 -7.69
CA GLU A 155 4.17 -12.76 -8.68
C GLU A 155 5.62 -12.59 -8.22
N ALA A 156 6.51 -13.22 -8.95
CA ALA A 156 7.94 -12.96 -8.85
C ALA A 156 8.30 -11.62 -9.51
N TRP A 157 9.38 -11.02 -9.04
CA TRP A 157 9.98 -9.85 -9.67
C TRP A 157 10.28 -10.09 -11.17
N PRO A 158 10.00 -9.11 -12.07
CA PRO A 158 10.34 -9.25 -13.48
C PRO A 158 11.82 -9.54 -13.70
N GLN A 159 12.13 -10.61 -14.43
CA GLN A 159 13.52 -10.98 -14.73
C GLN A 159 14.15 -9.99 -15.73
N GLY A 160 15.44 -9.70 -15.54
CA GLY A 160 16.25 -8.92 -16.47
C GLY A 160 16.14 -7.40 -16.34
N TRP A 161 15.39 -6.86 -15.39
CA TRP A 161 15.42 -5.43 -15.11
C TRP A 161 16.67 -5.10 -14.28
N PRO A 162 17.57 -4.21 -14.73
CA PRO A 162 18.83 -3.90 -14.03
C PRO A 162 18.63 -2.92 -12.85
N VAL A 163 17.67 -3.25 -11.98
CA VAL A 163 17.29 -2.53 -10.77
C VAL A 163 17.46 -3.44 -9.56
N ALA A 164 17.71 -2.85 -8.39
CA ALA A 164 17.96 -3.54 -7.13
C ALA A 164 16.71 -4.21 -6.54
N GLY A 165 15.52 -3.71 -6.89
CA GLY A 165 14.24 -4.28 -6.46
C GLY A 165 13.11 -3.25 -6.42
N GLY A 166 12.05 -3.60 -5.69
CA GLY A 166 10.89 -2.76 -5.46
C GLY A 166 11.09 -1.74 -4.34
N THR A 167 10.09 -0.89 -4.13
CA THR A 167 9.99 0.01 -2.98
C THR A 167 9.49 -0.68 -1.69
N GLY A 168 9.21 -1.99 -1.75
CA GLY A 168 9.01 -2.83 -0.56
C GLY A 168 7.56 -3.08 -0.13
N TYR A 169 6.56 -2.74 -0.95
CA TYR A 169 5.14 -3.02 -0.63
C TYR A 169 4.84 -4.51 -0.46
N ASP A 170 5.60 -5.39 -1.12
CA ASP A 170 5.54 -6.83 -0.92
C ASP A 170 5.98 -7.22 0.51
N PHE A 171 7.04 -6.59 1.03
CA PHE A 171 7.47 -6.79 2.42
C PHE A 171 6.43 -6.24 3.40
N LEU A 172 5.84 -5.08 3.12
CA LEU A 172 4.77 -4.51 3.94
C LEU A 172 3.62 -5.50 4.12
N ALA A 173 3.13 -6.07 3.01
CA ALA A 173 2.03 -7.03 3.02
C ALA A 173 2.38 -8.30 3.82
N ASP A 174 3.57 -8.86 3.58
CA ASP A 174 4.04 -10.05 4.29
C ASP A 174 4.24 -9.79 5.78
N ALA A 175 4.85 -8.66 6.16
CA ALA A 175 5.07 -8.32 7.54
C ALA A 175 3.74 -8.12 8.28
N LEU A 176 2.78 -7.42 7.68
CA LEU A 176 1.45 -7.23 8.26
C LEU A 176 0.72 -8.56 8.47
N GLY A 177 0.81 -9.48 7.49
CA GLY A 177 0.18 -10.80 7.58
C GLY A 177 0.59 -11.60 8.81
N LEU A 178 1.81 -11.39 9.35
CA LEU A 178 2.27 -12.07 10.56
C LEU A 178 1.48 -11.66 11.81
N PHE A 179 0.91 -10.46 11.82
CA PHE A 179 0.21 -9.84 12.96
C PHE A 179 -1.31 -9.88 12.85
N VAL A 180 -1.84 -10.47 11.77
CA VAL A 180 -3.26 -10.77 11.60
C VAL A 180 -3.46 -12.24 11.97
N ASP A 181 -4.30 -12.50 12.96
CA ASP A 181 -4.58 -13.85 13.44
C ASP A 181 -5.56 -14.58 12.51
N PRO A 182 -5.13 -15.63 11.78
CA PRO A 182 -6.02 -16.39 10.91
C PRO A 182 -7.23 -16.99 11.63
N GLY A 183 -7.12 -17.27 12.93
CA GLY A 183 -8.21 -17.80 13.75
C GLY A 183 -9.40 -16.84 13.91
N ALA A 184 -9.23 -15.55 13.57
CA ALA A 184 -10.29 -14.55 13.66
C ALA A 184 -11.11 -14.38 12.38
N GLU A 185 -10.74 -15.04 11.27
CA GLU A 185 -11.37 -14.85 9.96
C GLU A 185 -12.89 -15.03 10.01
N GLY A 186 -13.35 -16.09 10.70
CA GLY A 186 -14.77 -16.40 10.81
C GLY A 186 -15.58 -15.28 11.48
N VAL A 187 -15.07 -14.73 12.59
CA VAL A 187 -15.74 -13.65 13.34
C VAL A 187 -15.77 -12.36 12.53
N PHE A 188 -14.66 -11.99 11.89
CA PHE A 188 -14.61 -10.78 11.06
C PHE A 188 -15.45 -10.92 9.79
N THR A 189 -15.53 -12.11 9.20
CA THR A 189 -16.42 -12.41 8.07
C THR A 189 -17.88 -12.32 8.47
N GLU A 190 -18.24 -12.80 9.66
CA GLU A 190 -19.59 -12.66 10.20
C GLU A 190 -19.96 -11.19 10.44
N LEU A 191 -19.09 -10.41 11.08
CA LEU A 191 -19.29 -8.96 11.25
C LEU A 191 -19.44 -8.24 9.91
N ALA A 192 -18.63 -8.59 8.91
CA ALA A 192 -18.75 -8.03 7.57
C ALA A 192 -20.10 -8.38 6.91
N ARG A 193 -20.61 -9.60 7.11
CA ARG A 193 -21.93 -10.04 6.61
C ARG A 193 -23.08 -9.36 7.33
N GLU A 194 -22.98 -9.15 8.64
CA GLU A 194 -23.94 -8.36 9.42
C GLU A 194 -23.97 -6.90 8.94
N ALA A 195 -22.79 -6.36 8.63
CA ALA A 195 -22.66 -4.99 8.15
C ALA A 195 -23.13 -4.81 6.69
N HIS A 196 -22.97 -5.83 5.84
CA HIS A 196 -23.33 -5.72 4.43
C HIS A 196 -23.57 -7.09 3.75
N ALA A 197 -24.51 -7.11 2.80
CA ALA A 197 -24.74 -8.24 1.89
C ALA A 197 -23.68 -8.31 0.76
N TRP A 198 -22.40 -8.40 1.12
CA TRP A 198 -21.34 -8.64 0.15
C TRP A 198 -21.43 -10.04 -0.46
N PRO A 199 -20.95 -10.23 -1.71
CA PRO A 199 -20.74 -11.56 -2.26
C PRO A 199 -19.91 -12.41 -1.29
N ALA A 200 -20.24 -13.68 -1.15
CA ALA A 200 -19.49 -14.60 -0.29
C ALA A 200 -18.02 -14.76 -0.71
N ASP A 201 -17.73 -14.53 -2.00
CA ASP A 201 -16.40 -14.56 -2.59
C ASP A 201 -15.91 -13.13 -2.86
N PRO A 202 -14.89 -12.64 -2.13
CA PRO A 202 -14.33 -11.30 -2.33
C PRO A 202 -13.78 -11.05 -3.74
N SER A 203 -13.38 -12.10 -4.47
CA SER A 203 -12.90 -11.96 -5.85
C SER A 203 -14.00 -11.47 -6.80
N THR A 204 -15.27 -11.78 -6.48
CA THR A 204 -16.43 -11.28 -7.22
C THR A 204 -16.61 -9.77 -7.02
N LEU A 205 -16.40 -9.27 -5.81
CA LEU A 205 -16.42 -7.85 -5.51
C LEU A 205 -15.28 -7.11 -6.23
N ALA A 206 -14.06 -7.67 -6.17
CA ALA A 206 -12.89 -7.11 -6.85
C ALA A 206 -13.10 -7.04 -8.37
N HIS A 207 -13.64 -8.09 -8.99
CA HIS A 207 -13.98 -8.09 -10.43
C HIS A 207 -15.03 -7.02 -10.76
N GLY A 208 -16.08 -6.91 -9.95
CA GLY A 208 -17.12 -5.90 -10.11
C GLY A 208 -16.59 -4.47 -10.05
N ALA A 209 -15.76 -4.16 -9.04
CA ALA A 209 -15.13 -2.86 -8.89
C ALA A 209 -14.19 -2.52 -10.05
N LYS A 210 -13.35 -3.48 -10.48
CA LYS A 210 -12.49 -3.30 -11.67
C LYS A 210 -13.32 -3.00 -12.93
N ARG A 211 -14.44 -3.71 -13.11
CA ARG A 211 -15.34 -3.50 -14.24
C ARG A 211 -15.93 -2.09 -14.23
N GLU A 212 -16.36 -1.60 -13.08
CA GLU A 212 -16.91 -0.24 -12.92
C GLU A 212 -15.89 0.84 -13.29
N VAL A 213 -14.64 0.74 -12.78
CA VAL A 213 -13.55 1.66 -13.12
C VAL A 213 -13.27 1.65 -14.64
N VAL A 214 -13.23 0.47 -15.25
CA VAL A 214 -13.03 0.32 -16.71
C VAL A 214 -14.18 0.93 -17.51
N ASP A 215 -15.41 0.87 -16.99
CA ASP A 215 -16.60 1.39 -17.66
C ASP A 215 -16.80 2.89 -17.47
N THR A 216 -16.25 3.47 -16.40
CA THR A 216 -16.41 4.88 -16.03
C THR A 216 -15.12 5.67 -16.26
N LEU A 217 -14.18 5.62 -15.31
CA LEU A 217 -12.96 6.42 -15.28
C LEU A 217 -12.02 6.16 -16.47
N LEU A 218 -12.01 4.93 -16.99
CA LEU A 218 -11.15 4.52 -18.11
C LEU A 218 -11.92 4.29 -19.42
N ALA A 219 -13.13 4.84 -19.55
CA ALA A 219 -14.00 4.60 -20.70
C ALA A 219 -13.34 4.94 -22.06
N ALA A 220 -12.67 6.09 -22.17
CA ALA A 220 -11.96 6.48 -23.38
C ALA A 220 -10.77 5.56 -23.71
N ASP A 221 -10.03 5.12 -22.69
CA ASP A 221 -8.89 4.21 -22.84
C ASP A 221 -9.34 2.81 -23.28
N ARG A 222 -10.37 2.25 -22.62
CA ARG A 222 -11.05 1.01 -23.01
C ARG A 222 -11.51 1.07 -24.46
N ASP A 223 -12.17 2.15 -24.85
CA ASP A 223 -12.69 2.32 -26.20
C ASP A 223 -11.59 2.48 -27.24
N ARG A 224 -10.47 3.14 -26.90
CA ARG A 224 -9.28 3.22 -27.77
C ARG A 224 -8.69 1.83 -27.99
N VAL A 225 -8.55 1.03 -26.94
CA VAL A 225 -8.05 -0.35 -27.01
C VAL A 225 -9.00 -1.24 -27.81
N ALA A 226 -10.30 -1.19 -27.53
CA ALA A 226 -11.31 -1.97 -28.24
C ALA A 226 -11.32 -1.65 -29.74
N ARG A 227 -11.27 -0.37 -30.13
CA ARG A 227 -11.17 0.03 -31.55
C ARG A 227 -9.87 -0.45 -32.20
N ALA A 228 -8.75 -0.38 -31.48
CA ALA A 228 -7.47 -0.86 -32.01
C ALA A 228 -7.47 -2.38 -32.22
N LEU A 229 -8.00 -3.13 -31.25
CA LEU A 229 -8.14 -4.58 -31.33
C LEU A 229 -9.13 -5.00 -32.41
N HIS A 230 -10.29 -4.36 -32.49
CA HIS A 230 -11.29 -4.65 -33.52
C HIS A 230 -10.70 -4.47 -34.93
N ARG A 231 -9.90 -3.41 -35.16
CA ARG A 231 -9.17 -3.22 -36.42
C ARG A 231 -8.09 -4.27 -36.65
N ALA A 232 -7.35 -4.68 -35.62
CA ALA A 232 -6.33 -5.71 -35.73
C ALA A 232 -6.93 -7.10 -36.04
N CYS A 233 -8.14 -7.37 -35.53
CA CYS A 233 -8.88 -8.60 -35.76
C CYS A 233 -9.61 -8.65 -37.11
N ALA A 234 -9.81 -7.50 -37.79
CA ALA A 234 -10.60 -7.41 -39.02
C ALA A 234 -10.05 -8.25 -40.19
N GLY A 235 -8.79 -8.68 -40.14
CA GLY A 235 -8.16 -9.55 -41.12
C GLY A 235 -8.28 -11.05 -40.82
N ASP A 236 -8.84 -11.45 -39.67
CA ASP A 236 -8.96 -12.85 -39.25
C ASP A 236 -10.42 -13.33 -39.36
N LEU A 237 -10.64 -14.38 -40.15
CA LEU A 237 -11.98 -14.98 -40.35
C LEU A 237 -12.62 -15.45 -39.04
N ALA A 238 -11.81 -15.82 -38.04
CA ALA A 238 -12.30 -16.28 -36.74
C ALA A 238 -12.90 -15.15 -35.88
N ALA A 239 -12.66 -13.88 -36.26
CA ALA A 239 -13.16 -12.69 -35.58
C ALA A 239 -14.01 -11.78 -36.49
N ALA A 240 -14.30 -12.20 -37.72
CA ALA A 240 -14.97 -11.38 -38.74
C ALA A 240 -16.39 -10.94 -38.33
N ASP A 241 -17.13 -11.79 -37.64
CA ASP A 241 -18.52 -11.52 -37.18
C ASP A 241 -18.59 -10.94 -35.75
N VAL A 242 -17.49 -10.37 -35.25
CA VAL A 242 -17.44 -9.75 -33.91
C VAL A 242 -17.64 -8.25 -34.04
N THR A 243 -18.66 -7.70 -33.39
CA THR A 243 -18.91 -6.26 -33.38
C THR A 243 -17.89 -5.51 -32.52
N VAL A 244 -17.78 -4.19 -32.73
CA VAL A 244 -16.98 -3.32 -31.87
C VAL A 244 -17.47 -3.33 -30.41
N ASP A 245 -18.78 -3.48 -30.20
CA ASP A 245 -19.37 -3.55 -28.85
C ASP A 245 -19.04 -4.87 -28.16
N GLN A 246 -19.06 -5.99 -28.90
CA GLN A 246 -18.56 -7.27 -28.40
C GLN A 246 -17.06 -7.17 -28.08
N THR A 247 -16.27 -6.52 -28.93
CA THR A 247 -14.84 -6.29 -28.67
C THR A 247 -14.63 -5.45 -27.40
N ARG A 248 -15.44 -4.40 -27.19
CA ARG A 248 -15.42 -3.59 -25.96
C ARG A 248 -15.73 -4.44 -24.72
N ALA A 249 -16.75 -5.30 -24.79
CA ALA A 249 -17.08 -6.21 -23.71
C ALA A 249 -15.95 -7.22 -23.42
N MET A 250 -15.36 -7.79 -24.47
CA MET A 250 -14.21 -8.69 -24.36
C MET A 250 -13.02 -8.02 -23.65
N VAL A 251 -12.68 -6.78 -24.07
CA VAL A 251 -11.60 -5.98 -23.45
C VAL A 251 -11.88 -5.73 -21.98
N ARG A 252 -13.09 -5.26 -21.64
CA ARG A 252 -13.47 -4.96 -20.25
C ARG A 252 -13.37 -6.18 -19.36
N GLU A 253 -14.00 -7.30 -19.74
CA GLU A 253 -13.99 -8.50 -18.90
C GLU A 253 -12.58 -9.10 -18.80
N THR A 254 -11.77 -8.98 -19.85
CA THR A 254 -10.36 -9.41 -19.79
C THR A 254 -9.58 -8.57 -18.79
N ILE A 255 -9.67 -7.23 -18.83
CA ILE A 255 -8.99 -6.33 -17.88
C ILE A 255 -9.44 -6.63 -16.45
N ALA A 256 -10.75 -6.78 -16.22
CA ALA A 256 -11.29 -7.08 -14.89
C ALA A 256 -10.81 -8.45 -14.36
N ALA A 257 -10.56 -9.42 -15.24
CA ALA A 257 -10.09 -10.75 -14.89
C ALA A 257 -8.56 -10.87 -14.70
N VAL A 258 -7.76 -9.87 -15.07
CA VAL A 258 -6.31 -9.93 -14.84
C VAL A 258 -6.04 -9.88 -13.32
N GLY A 259 -5.38 -10.92 -12.80
CA GLY A 259 -5.04 -11.07 -11.37
C GLY A 259 -3.69 -10.47 -10.96
N VAL A 260 -3.05 -9.74 -11.86
CA VAL A 260 -1.80 -9.00 -11.59
C VAL A 260 -1.98 -7.55 -11.99
N TYR A 261 -0.99 -6.71 -11.67
CA TYR A 261 -0.91 -5.38 -12.23
C TYR A 261 -0.87 -5.51 -13.75
N ARG A 262 0.23 -5.96 -14.35
CA ARG A 262 0.28 -6.08 -15.82
C ARG A 262 1.05 -7.31 -16.28
N ALA A 263 0.77 -7.69 -17.52
CA ALA A 263 1.65 -8.54 -18.30
C ALA A 263 2.76 -7.69 -18.96
N TYR A 264 3.90 -8.30 -19.25
CA TYR A 264 5.06 -7.65 -19.87
C TYR A 264 5.31 -8.18 -21.29
N ALA A 265 4.34 -7.95 -22.18
CA ALA A 265 4.51 -8.18 -23.61
C ALA A 265 5.17 -6.96 -24.28
N VAL A 266 6.21 -7.19 -25.09
CA VAL A 266 6.89 -6.15 -25.87
C VAL A 266 6.56 -6.35 -27.35
N PRO A 267 6.03 -5.33 -28.05
CA PRO A 267 5.73 -5.44 -29.48
C PRO A 267 6.95 -5.90 -30.29
N GLY A 268 6.75 -6.88 -31.17
CA GLY A 268 7.82 -7.42 -32.02
C GLY A 268 8.76 -8.41 -31.32
N GLN A 269 8.56 -8.71 -30.04
CA GLN A 269 9.31 -9.74 -29.30
C GLN A 269 8.40 -10.91 -28.89
N PRO A 270 8.94 -12.13 -28.69
CA PRO A 270 8.17 -13.22 -28.10
C PRO A 270 7.64 -12.83 -26.71
N CYS A 271 6.34 -13.04 -26.49
CA CYS A 271 5.72 -12.79 -25.19
C CYS A 271 6.36 -13.69 -24.12
N PRO A 272 6.79 -13.15 -22.95
CA PRO A 272 7.33 -13.97 -21.88
C PRO A 272 6.31 -15.05 -21.45
N PRO A 273 6.73 -16.32 -21.22
CA PRO A 273 5.79 -17.41 -20.92
C PRO A 273 4.86 -17.16 -19.72
N VAL A 274 5.36 -16.48 -18.69
CA VAL A 274 4.53 -16.08 -17.53
C VAL A 274 3.46 -15.06 -17.91
N SER A 275 3.78 -14.09 -18.78
CA SER A 275 2.84 -13.09 -19.28
C SER A 275 1.80 -13.73 -20.18
N ALA A 276 2.22 -14.63 -21.08
CA ALA A 276 1.32 -15.37 -21.96
C ALA A 276 0.29 -16.19 -21.15
N ARG A 277 0.73 -16.93 -20.13
CA ARG A 277 -0.17 -17.71 -19.26
C ARG A 277 -1.19 -16.85 -18.51
N ARG A 278 -0.77 -15.68 -18.02
CA ARG A 278 -1.67 -14.73 -17.34
C ARG A 278 -2.71 -14.14 -18.28
N ILE A 279 -2.30 -13.78 -19.48
CA ILE A 279 -3.21 -13.28 -20.54
C ILE A 279 -4.22 -14.38 -20.90
N ASP A 280 -3.76 -15.62 -21.11
CA ASP A 280 -4.64 -16.74 -21.43
C ASP A 280 -5.66 -17.02 -20.31
N ALA A 281 -5.22 -17.01 -19.06
CA ALA A 281 -6.10 -17.21 -17.90
C ALA A 281 -7.17 -16.11 -17.80
N ALA A 282 -6.78 -14.85 -17.99
CA ALA A 282 -7.70 -13.71 -17.97
C ALA A 282 -8.71 -13.78 -19.13
N VAL A 283 -8.26 -14.14 -20.33
CA VAL A 283 -9.12 -14.32 -21.51
C VAL A 283 -10.11 -15.47 -21.31
N ALA A 284 -9.66 -16.61 -20.75
CA ALA A 284 -10.53 -17.74 -20.46
C ALA A 284 -11.60 -17.37 -19.41
N ALA A 285 -11.22 -16.65 -18.35
CA ALA A 285 -12.15 -16.16 -17.34
C ALA A 285 -13.13 -15.12 -17.89
N ALA A 286 -12.71 -14.28 -18.84
CA ALA A 286 -13.56 -13.32 -19.54
C ALA A 286 -14.56 -13.99 -20.49
N ALA A 287 -14.13 -15.04 -21.21
CA ALA A 287 -14.98 -15.80 -22.13
C ALA A 287 -16.18 -16.45 -21.43
N ALA A 288 -16.03 -16.84 -20.16
CA ALA A 288 -17.13 -17.35 -19.35
C ALA A 288 -18.19 -16.30 -18.97
N ARG A 289 -17.88 -15.00 -19.11
CA ARG A 289 -18.72 -13.86 -18.67
C ARG A 289 -19.38 -13.10 -19.82
N VAL A 290 -18.93 -13.30 -21.06
CA VAL A 290 -19.47 -12.62 -22.25
C VAL A 290 -20.09 -13.65 -23.19
N ALA A 291 -21.42 -13.62 -23.29
CA ALA A 291 -22.15 -14.52 -24.16
C ALA A 291 -22.01 -14.13 -25.65
N ALA A 292 -22.31 -15.09 -26.53
CA ALA A 292 -22.46 -14.89 -27.98
C ALA A 292 -21.20 -14.34 -28.70
N VAL A 293 -20.00 -14.69 -28.23
CA VAL A 293 -18.72 -14.43 -28.93
C VAL A 293 -18.10 -15.77 -29.32
N PRO A 294 -17.74 -16.00 -30.60
CA PRO A 294 -17.09 -17.25 -31.03
C PRO A 294 -15.76 -17.50 -30.33
N GLU A 295 -15.44 -18.76 -30.02
CA GLU A 295 -14.16 -19.15 -29.41
C GLU A 295 -12.94 -18.66 -30.21
N GLY A 296 -13.07 -18.69 -31.55
CA GLY A 296 -12.05 -18.18 -32.47
C GLY A 296 -11.67 -16.71 -32.21
N ALA A 297 -12.64 -15.86 -31.86
CA ALA A 297 -12.39 -14.45 -31.56
C ALA A 297 -11.63 -14.23 -30.25
N TRP A 298 -11.86 -15.07 -29.24
CA TRP A 298 -11.09 -15.05 -28.00
C TRP A 298 -9.64 -15.48 -28.19
N ARG A 299 -9.40 -16.45 -29.09
CA ARG A 299 -8.05 -16.85 -29.48
C ARG A 299 -7.30 -15.71 -30.19
N VAL A 300 -7.97 -15.01 -31.11
CA VAL A 300 -7.41 -13.82 -31.78
C VAL A 300 -7.14 -12.71 -30.77
N LEU A 301 -8.07 -12.44 -29.85
CA LEU A 301 -7.86 -11.50 -28.74
C LEU A 301 -6.61 -11.88 -27.94
N ALA A 302 -6.49 -13.12 -27.45
CA ALA A 302 -5.34 -13.56 -26.68
C ALA A 302 -4.02 -13.45 -27.48
N ALA A 303 -4.02 -13.66 -28.79
CA ALA A 303 -2.86 -13.45 -29.65
C ALA A 303 -2.50 -11.96 -29.77
N CYS A 304 -3.48 -11.08 -29.97
CA CYS A 304 -3.28 -9.63 -29.97
C CYS A 304 -2.77 -9.11 -28.63
N LEU A 305 -3.35 -9.57 -27.51
CA LEU A 305 -2.95 -9.17 -26.16
C LEU A 305 -1.55 -9.67 -25.79
N ARG A 306 -1.11 -10.81 -26.35
CA ARG A 306 0.27 -11.30 -26.25
C ARG A 306 1.28 -10.45 -27.02
N GLY A 307 0.84 -9.66 -28.00
CA GLY A 307 1.66 -8.68 -28.73
C GLY A 307 1.60 -7.26 -28.17
N VAL A 308 0.58 -6.95 -27.35
CA VAL A 308 0.37 -5.66 -26.68
C VAL A 308 -0.54 -5.88 -25.48
N VAL A 309 -0.11 -5.63 -24.23
CA VAL A 309 -0.95 -5.02 -23.17
C VAL A 309 -0.07 -4.53 -22.00
N ALA A 310 -0.36 -3.30 -21.59
CA ALA A 310 -0.03 -2.69 -20.30
C ALA A 310 -1.36 -2.18 -19.69
N LEU A 311 -1.94 -2.84 -18.69
CA LEU A 311 -3.07 -2.31 -17.88
C LEU A 311 -3.10 -3.02 -16.51
N ALA A 312 -3.20 -2.25 -15.41
CA ALA A 312 -3.03 -2.63 -14.00
C ALA A 312 -3.72 -1.68 -13.00
N GLU A 313 -4.21 -2.20 -11.85
CA GLU A 313 -4.80 -1.45 -10.71
C GLU A 313 -4.38 -2.03 -9.33
N VAL A 314 -4.70 -1.32 -8.22
CA VAL A 314 -3.86 -1.34 -7.00
C VAL A 314 -4.08 -2.42 -5.91
N GLY A 315 -3.19 -3.43 -5.84
CA GLY A 315 -2.19 -3.62 -4.75
C GLY A 315 -2.54 -4.19 -3.36
N ALA A 316 -3.80 -4.48 -3.04
CA ALA A 316 -4.14 -5.21 -1.83
C ALA A 316 -4.92 -6.48 -2.18
N GLU A 317 -4.62 -7.58 -1.49
CA GLU A 317 -5.35 -8.85 -1.62
C GLU A 317 -6.18 -9.07 -0.35
N PRO A 318 -7.41 -8.54 -0.28
CA PRO A 318 -8.29 -8.77 0.86
C PRO A 318 -8.68 -10.25 1.04
N GLU A 319 -8.38 -11.09 0.04
CA GLU A 319 -8.61 -12.53 0.04
C GLU A 319 -7.65 -13.30 0.97
N ARG A 320 -6.52 -12.69 1.39
CA ARG A 320 -5.55 -13.33 2.29
C ARG A 320 -5.71 -12.81 3.73
N PHE A 321 -6.28 -13.63 4.61
CA PHE A 321 -6.49 -13.29 6.03
C PHE A 321 -5.36 -13.82 6.93
N GLY A 322 -4.32 -13.00 7.12
CA GLY A 322 -3.13 -13.36 7.90
C GLY A 322 -2.23 -14.38 7.20
N GLN A 323 -1.09 -14.71 7.83
CA GLN A 323 -0.15 -15.69 7.29
C GLN A 323 0.68 -16.42 8.36
N ALA A 324 1.12 -17.64 8.02
CA ALA A 324 2.02 -18.43 8.85
C ALA A 324 3.49 -17.97 8.73
N PRO A 325 4.35 -18.20 9.75
CA PRO A 325 5.78 -17.92 9.69
C PRO A 325 6.49 -18.56 8.49
N ALA A 326 6.10 -19.78 8.11
CA ALA A 326 6.68 -20.49 6.96
C ALA A 326 6.54 -19.68 5.65
N THR A 327 5.36 -19.11 5.38
CA THR A 327 5.14 -18.25 4.22
C THR A 327 6.03 -17.01 4.24
N PHE A 328 6.18 -16.36 5.41
CA PHE A 328 7.09 -15.22 5.56
C PHE A 328 8.55 -15.60 5.25
N HIS A 329 9.00 -16.75 5.74
CA HIS A 329 10.34 -17.26 5.48
C HIS A 329 10.57 -17.59 4.00
N GLU A 330 9.61 -18.20 3.32
CA GLU A 330 9.66 -18.47 1.89
C GLU A 330 9.78 -17.16 1.08
N ARG A 331 9.01 -16.14 1.45
CA ARG A 331 9.07 -14.82 0.78
C ARG A 331 10.38 -14.10 1.03
N ASN A 332 10.94 -14.17 2.23
CA ASN A 332 12.28 -13.64 2.49
C ASN A 332 13.37 -14.40 1.74
N ALA A 333 13.24 -15.71 1.56
CA ALA A 333 14.16 -16.48 0.72
C ALA A 333 14.05 -16.04 -0.76
N GLN A 334 12.84 -15.72 -1.26
CA GLN A 334 12.66 -15.14 -2.59
C GLN A 334 13.29 -13.74 -2.70
N ARG A 335 13.12 -12.87 -1.70
CA ARG A 335 13.78 -11.54 -1.65
C ARG A 335 15.29 -11.66 -1.70
N ALA A 336 15.88 -12.54 -0.88
CA ALA A 336 17.32 -12.79 -0.88
C ALA A 336 17.86 -13.20 -2.26
N ARG A 337 17.04 -13.88 -3.08
CA ARG A 337 17.44 -14.32 -4.42
C ARG A 337 17.21 -13.29 -5.51
N HIS A 338 16.10 -12.56 -5.45
CA HIS A 338 15.60 -11.76 -6.58
C HIS A 338 15.68 -10.26 -6.36
N GLN A 339 15.70 -9.80 -5.11
CA GLN A 339 15.74 -8.39 -4.74
C GLN A 339 16.58 -8.17 -3.46
N PRO A 340 17.82 -8.69 -3.39
CA PRO A 340 18.62 -8.64 -2.15
C PRO A 340 18.99 -7.21 -1.72
N ALA A 341 18.83 -6.23 -2.61
CA ALA A 341 19.01 -4.80 -2.37
C ALA A 341 17.74 -3.98 -2.65
N GLY A 342 16.56 -4.62 -2.73
CA GLY A 342 15.27 -3.94 -2.77
C GLY A 342 14.90 -3.33 -1.42
N MET A 343 13.98 -2.37 -1.40
CA MET A 343 13.52 -1.76 -0.15
C MET A 343 12.62 -2.71 0.65
N LEU A 344 12.64 -2.56 1.96
CA LEU A 344 11.71 -3.19 2.90
C LEU A 344 10.97 -2.05 3.62
N THR A 345 9.76 -1.74 3.15
CA THR A 345 8.97 -0.64 3.72
C THR A 345 7.81 -1.18 4.55
N THR A 346 7.38 -0.40 5.53
CA THR A 346 6.19 -0.68 6.34
C THR A 346 5.23 0.49 6.38
N SER A 347 5.59 1.67 5.86
CA SER A 347 4.75 2.86 5.71
C SER A 347 5.32 3.76 4.61
N THR A 348 4.47 4.48 3.88
CA THR A 348 4.92 5.42 2.83
C THR A 348 3.98 6.63 2.76
N HIS A 349 4.30 7.60 1.89
CA HIS A 349 3.40 8.72 1.57
C HIS A 349 2.11 8.28 0.85
N ASP A 350 2.04 7.05 0.33
CA ASP A 350 0.87 6.52 -0.39
C ASP A 350 0.15 5.39 0.35
N THR A 351 0.67 4.94 1.51
CA THR A 351 -0.06 3.94 2.31
C THR A 351 -1.36 4.53 2.85
N LYS A 352 -2.44 3.75 2.75
CA LYS A 352 -3.80 4.19 3.16
C LYS A 352 -3.93 4.49 4.66
N ARG A 353 -3.05 3.91 5.46
CA ARG A 353 -2.91 4.07 6.91
C ARG A 353 -1.42 4.05 7.26
N GLY A 354 -1.05 4.54 8.42
CA GLY A 354 0.28 4.35 8.99
C GLY A 354 0.56 2.91 9.41
N GLU A 355 1.81 2.59 9.73
CA GLU A 355 2.22 1.27 10.18
C GLU A 355 1.66 0.89 11.55
N ASP A 356 1.67 1.80 12.52
CA ASP A 356 1.18 1.53 13.87
C ASP A 356 -0.35 1.61 13.92
N VAL A 357 -0.97 2.38 13.01
CA VAL A 357 -2.43 2.33 12.77
C VAL A 357 -2.85 0.94 12.32
N ARG A 358 -2.13 0.35 11.35
CA ARG A 358 -2.40 -1.01 10.87
C ARG A 358 -2.23 -2.04 11.98
N LEU A 359 -1.17 -1.93 12.78
CA LEU A 359 -0.91 -2.89 13.86
C LEU A 359 -1.97 -2.83 14.97
N ARG A 360 -2.49 -1.65 15.29
CA ARG A 360 -3.62 -1.49 16.24
C ARG A 360 -4.92 -2.09 15.71
N ILE A 361 -5.19 -1.95 14.42
CA ILE A 361 -6.33 -2.62 13.79
C ILE A 361 -6.10 -4.13 13.74
N ALA A 362 -4.89 -4.59 13.42
CA ALA A 362 -4.55 -6.01 13.39
C ALA A 362 -4.67 -6.66 14.77
N ALA A 363 -4.34 -5.95 15.85
CA ALA A 363 -4.53 -6.42 17.23
C ALA A 363 -5.98 -6.81 17.55
N LEU A 364 -6.98 -6.25 16.86
CA LEU A 364 -8.38 -6.63 17.02
C LEU A 364 -8.64 -8.09 16.64
N THR A 365 -7.80 -8.66 15.76
CA THR A 365 -7.88 -10.09 15.39
C THR A 365 -7.42 -11.01 16.52
N GLU A 366 -6.71 -10.50 17.51
CA GLU A 366 -6.30 -11.24 18.70
C GLU A 366 -7.29 -11.09 19.88
N MET A 367 -8.32 -10.26 19.70
CA MET A 367 -9.44 -10.06 20.62
C MET A 367 -10.80 -10.07 19.90
N PRO A 368 -11.07 -11.09 19.05
CA PRO A 368 -12.18 -11.04 18.11
C PRO A 368 -13.54 -11.03 18.80
N ARG A 369 -13.68 -11.67 19.97
CA ARG A 369 -14.95 -11.70 20.72
C ARG A 369 -15.21 -10.35 21.36
N ALA A 370 -14.21 -9.82 22.09
CA ALA A 370 -14.31 -8.51 22.71
C ALA A 370 -14.64 -7.41 21.68
N TRP A 371 -14.02 -7.49 20.50
CA TRP A 371 -14.30 -6.58 19.39
C TRP A 371 -15.72 -6.72 18.83
N ALA A 372 -16.15 -7.95 18.51
CA ALA A 372 -17.48 -8.18 17.95
C ALA A 372 -18.60 -7.71 18.90
N ASP A 373 -18.46 -8.01 20.19
CA ASP A 373 -19.43 -7.59 21.20
C ASP A 373 -19.47 -6.06 21.33
N ALA A 374 -18.32 -5.39 21.25
CA ALA A 374 -18.25 -3.93 21.28
C ALA A 374 -18.92 -3.29 20.06
N VAL A 375 -18.61 -3.77 18.85
CA VAL A 375 -19.23 -3.27 17.61
C VAL A 375 -20.76 -3.38 17.67
N ARG A 376 -21.29 -4.53 18.13
CA ARG A 376 -22.74 -4.73 18.27
C ARG A 376 -23.35 -3.82 19.33
N ARG A 377 -22.69 -3.64 20.48
CA ARG A 377 -23.14 -2.71 21.54
C ARG A 377 -23.14 -1.27 21.04
N TRP A 378 -22.05 -0.81 20.42
CA TRP A 378 -21.95 0.55 19.89
C TRP A 378 -22.97 0.80 18.79
N GLY A 379 -23.16 -0.15 17.87
CA GLY A 379 -24.19 -0.06 16.84
C GLY A 379 -25.60 0.06 17.44
N ALA A 380 -25.92 -0.72 18.48
CA ALA A 380 -27.20 -0.64 19.15
C ALA A 380 -27.40 0.68 19.92
N ALA A 381 -26.39 1.13 20.66
CA ALA A 381 -26.43 2.36 21.46
C ALA A 381 -26.57 3.62 20.59
N HIS A 382 -25.97 3.61 19.39
CA HIS A 382 -25.91 4.77 18.50
C HIS A 382 -26.82 4.65 17.28
N ALA A 383 -27.74 3.67 17.25
CA ALA A 383 -28.63 3.44 16.12
C ALA A 383 -29.48 4.68 15.76
N SER A 384 -29.84 5.50 16.74
CA SER A 384 -30.59 6.74 16.55
C SER A 384 -29.79 7.87 15.90
N LEU A 385 -28.45 7.76 15.85
CA LEU A 385 -27.57 8.74 15.19
C LEU A 385 -27.47 8.52 13.68
N VAL A 386 -27.93 7.37 13.17
CA VAL A 386 -27.92 7.06 11.75
C VAL A 386 -29.04 7.85 11.06
N THR A 387 -28.66 8.67 10.08
CA THR A 387 -29.63 9.47 9.32
C THR A 387 -30.05 8.74 8.04
N SER A 388 -31.28 8.98 7.57
CA SER A 388 -31.77 8.44 6.30
C SER A 388 -31.58 9.46 5.20
N THR A 389 -30.91 9.08 4.11
CA THR A 389 -30.61 9.94 2.96
C THR A 389 -31.06 9.28 1.66
N SER A 390 -31.04 10.02 0.55
CA SER A 390 -31.28 9.46 -0.80
C SER A 390 -30.27 8.39 -1.19
N ALA A 391 -29.02 8.51 -0.74
CA ALA A 391 -27.99 7.52 -0.98
C ALA A 391 -28.19 6.26 -0.12
N GLY A 392 -28.88 6.35 1.03
CA GLY A 392 -29.10 5.26 1.98
C GLY A 392 -28.93 5.70 3.44
N PRO A 393 -28.83 4.76 4.40
CA PRO A 393 -28.48 5.10 5.78
C PRO A 393 -27.08 5.73 5.82
N ALA A 394 -26.91 6.79 6.62
CA ALA A 394 -25.68 7.55 6.75
C ALA A 394 -25.27 7.68 8.22
N PRO A 395 -24.20 6.99 8.66
CA PRO A 395 -23.44 5.98 7.93
C PRO A 395 -24.21 4.66 7.74
N ASP A 396 -23.98 3.98 6.61
CA ASP A 396 -24.37 2.57 6.45
C ASP A 396 -23.52 1.67 7.38
N PRO A 397 -23.92 0.41 7.65
CA PRO A 397 -23.24 -0.38 8.67
C PRO A 397 -21.77 -0.72 8.35
N ALA A 398 -21.40 -0.88 7.07
CA ALA A 398 -20.00 -1.07 6.69
C ALA A 398 -19.18 0.20 6.97
N THR A 399 -19.76 1.37 6.69
CA THR A 399 -19.16 2.66 7.06
C THR A 399 -19.07 2.83 8.59
N GLN A 400 -20.05 2.36 9.37
CA GLN A 400 -19.95 2.36 10.84
C GLN A 400 -18.77 1.51 11.33
N HIS A 401 -18.60 0.31 10.77
CA HIS A 401 -17.48 -0.56 11.14
C HIS A 401 -16.13 0.07 10.79
N LEU A 402 -16.03 0.70 9.62
CA LEU A 402 -14.87 1.50 9.21
C LEU A 402 -14.57 2.63 10.21
N ILE A 403 -15.59 3.35 10.68
CA ILE A 403 -15.44 4.41 11.68
C ILE A 403 -14.84 3.84 12.97
N TYR A 404 -15.41 2.75 13.49
CA TYR A 404 -14.92 2.12 14.72
C TYR A 404 -13.46 1.65 14.60
N GLN A 405 -13.10 0.96 13.51
CA GLN A 405 -11.71 0.54 13.27
C GLN A 405 -10.78 1.74 13.12
N THR A 406 -11.23 2.80 12.46
CA THR A 406 -10.44 4.02 12.27
C THR A 406 -10.17 4.68 13.62
N LEU A 407 -11.18 4.80 14.48
CA LEU A 407 -11.03 5.39 15.82
C LEU A 407 -10.03 4.61 16.66
N VAL A 408 -10.14 3.28 16.76
CA VAL A 408 -9.13 2.43 17.41
C VAL A 408 -7.74 2.63 16.78
N GLY A 409 -7.71 2.62 15.45
CA GLY A 409 -6.49 2.77 14.66
C GLY A 409 -5.80 4.11 14.83
N VAL A 410 -6.47 5.20 15.26
CA VAL A 410 -5.83 6.51 15.50
C VAL A 410 -5.69 6.86 16.97
N TRP A 411 -6.20 6.03 17.88
CA TRP A 411 -6.11 6.18 19.33
C TRP A 411 -4.72 5.84 19.92
N ALA A 412 -3.68 6.50 19.44
CA ALA A 412 -2.30 6.19 19.84
C ALA A 412 -2.04 6.62 21.30
N PRO A 413 -1.07 5.99 22.00
CA PRO A 413 -0.68 6.43 23.35
C PRO A 413 -0.22 7.89 23.43
N ARG A 414 0.34 8.40 22.33
CA ARG A 414 0.69 9.80 22.12
C ARG A 414 0.03 10.29 20.83
N PRO A 415 -1.27 10.63 20.87
CA PRO A 415 -1.98 11.04 19.67
C PRO A 415 -1.46 12.41 19.23
N VAL A 416 -1.39 12.65 17.91
CA VAL A 416 -1.01 13.98 17.41
C VAL A 416 -2.07 15.04 17.75
N CYS A 417 -3.33 14.59 17.90
CA CYS A 417 -4.44 15.46 18.23
C CYS A 417 -4.53 15.60 19.75
N ALA A 418 -4.28 16.82 20.25
CA ALA A 418 -4.36 17.13 21.67
C ALA A 418 -5.80 17.18 22.21
N THR A 419 -6.80 17.32 21.34
CA THR A 419 -8.21 17.44 21.73
C THR A 419 -9.11 16.54 20.89
N ARG A 420 -10.24 16.11 21.47
CA ARG A 420 -11.30 15.39 20.76
C ARG A 420 -11.82 16.17 19.56
N GLU A 421 -11.93 17.49 19.66
CA GLU A 421 -12.34 18.35 18.54
C GLU A 421 -11.38 18.26 17.34
N SER A 422 -10.06 18.37 17.60
CA SER A 422 -9.07 18.25 16.53
C SER A 422 -9.08 16.84 15.91
N LEU A 423 -9.35 15.80 16.71
CA LEU A 423 -9.49 14.43 16.25
C LEU A 423 -10.74 14.26 15.38
N THR A 424 -11.88 14.82 15.79
CA THR A 424 -13.14 14.81 15.02
C THR A 424 -12.94 15.41 13.63
N HIS A 425 -12.26 16.56 13.53
CA HIS A 425 -11.97 17.18 12.24
C HIS A 425 -11.10 16.27 11.36
N ARG A 426 -10.02 15.70 11.92
CA ARG A 426 -9.09 14.83 11.21
C ARG A 426 -9.75 13.55 10.69
N VAL A 427 -10.51 12.89 11.55
CA VAL A 427 -11.27 11.66 11.20
C VAL A 427 -12.38 11.98 10.21
N GLY A 428 -13.11 13.09 10.38
CA GLY A 428 -14.15 13.53 9.46
C GLY A 428 -13.63 13.73 8.03
N ALA A 429 -12.49 14.41 7.87
CA ALA A 429 -11.84 14.59 6.57
C ALA A 429 -11.45 13.25 5.92
N TYR A 430 -10.91 12.33 6.71
CA TYR A 430 -10.59 10.97 6.24
C TYR A 430 -11.85 10.20 5.82
N LEU A 431 -12.95 10.27 6.57
CA LEU A 431 -14.17 9.52 6.27
C LEU A 431 -14.84 10.00 4.98
N VAL A 432 -14.85 11.31 4.72
CA VAL A 432 -15.32 11.86 3.44
C VAL A 432 -14.48 11.30 2.29
N LYS A 433 -13.14 11.31 2.43
CA LYS A 433 -12.27 10.73 1.41
C LYS A 433 -12.52 9.22 1.25
N ALA A 434 -12.53 8.45 2.33
CA ALA A 434 -12.69 7.00 2.29
C ALA A 434 -14.03 6.56 1.69
N THR A 435 -15.12 7.27 1.98
CA THR A 435 -16.45 6.95 1.42
C THR A 435 -16.57 7.34 -0.06
N ARG A 436 -15.89 8.41 -0.50
CA ARG A 436 -15.78 8.76 -1.93
C ARG A 436 -14.91 7.78 -2.71
N GLU A 437 -13.83 7.28 -2.11
CA GLU A 437 -12.98 6.23 -2.70
C GLU A 437 -13.70 4.88 -2.77
N ALA A 438 -14.56 4.57 -1.79
CA ALA A 438 -15.39 3.37 -1.83
C ALA A 438 -16.42 3.41 -2.98
N GLY A 439 -16.80 4.60 -3.43
CA GLY A 439 -17.63 4.83 -4.61
C GLY A 439 -19.10 4.37 -4.50
N TRP A 440 -19.51 3.84 -3.34
CA TRP A 440 -20.81 3.17 -3.20
C TRP A 440 -21.99 4.13 -2.92
N ARG A 441 -21.86 5.00 -1.90
CA ARG A 441 -22.91 5.95 -1.50
C ARG A 441 -22.65 7.38 -1.97
N THR A 442 -21.37 7.73 -2.12
CA THR A 442 -20.88 9.01 -2.59
C THR A 442 -19.63 8.76 -3.43
N THR A 443 -19.33 9.65 -4.38
CA THR A 443 -18.14 9.53 -5.24
C THR A 443 -17.45 10.89 -5.32
N HIS A 444 -16.19 10.92 -5.78
CA HIS A 444 -15.53 12.19 -6.09
C HIS A 444 -16.26 12.98 -7.19
N ALA A 445 -16.90 12.29 -8.14
CA ALA A 445 -17.59 12.94 -9.26
C ALA A 445 -19.02 13.41 -8.92
N GLN A 446 -19.70 12.72 -8.02
CA GLN A 446 -21.06 13.04 -7.58
C GLN A 446 -21.13 12.93 -6.05
N PRO A 447 -20.64 13.94 -5.33
CA PRO A 447 -20.72 13.96 -3.87
C PRO A 447 -22.18 14.02 -3.39
N ASP A 448 -22.56 13.14 -2.47
CA ASP A 448 -23.82 13.24 -1.73
C ASP A 448 -23.56 13.95 -0.39
N ALA A 449 -23.84 15.25 -0.35
CA ALA A 449 -23.57 16.10 0.81
C ALA A 449 -24.36 15.68 2.06
N ALA A 450 -25.56 15.10 1.91
CA ALA A 450 -26.37 14.66 3.03
C ALA A 450 -25.79 13.39 3.65
N PHE A 451 -25.37 12.43 2.82
CA PHE A 451 -24.67 11.23 3.26
C PHE A 451 -23.35 11.59 3.94
N GLU A 452 -22.53 12.44 3.32
CA GLU A 452 -21.24 12.87 3.88
C GLU A 452 -21.42 13.56 5.24
N ALA A 453 -22.38 14.48 5.35
CA ALA A 453 -22.71 15.13 6.61
C ALA A 453 -23.16 14.13 7.68
N GLY A 454 -23.98 13.14 7.32
CA GLY A 454 -24.42 12.07 8.22
C GLY A 454 -23.25 11.22 8.74
N VAL A 455 -22.31 10.85 7.87
CA VAL A 455 -21.10 10.10 8.24
C VAL A 455 -20.22 10.91 9.20
N THR A 456 -19.93 12.17 8.88
CA THR A 456 -19.09 13.02 9.75
C THR A 456 -19.79 13.37 11.05
N GLY A 457 -21.11 13.58 11.02
CA GLY A 457 -21.93 13.89 12.19
C GLY A 457 -22.00 12.71 13.16
N PHE A 458 -22.11 11.49 12.65
CA PHE A 458 -22.07 10.27 13.45
C PHE A 458 -20.72 10.14 14.18
N ALA A 459 -19.59 10.28 13.47
CA ALA A 459 -18.27 10.23 14.10
C ALA A 459 -18.06 11.33 15.15
N ALA A 460 -18.55 12.54 14.90
CA ALA A 460 -18.51 13.65 15.86
C ALA A 460 -19.34 13.35 17.11
N ALA A 461 -20.53 12.79 16.95
CA ALA A 461 -21.41 12.42 18.05
C ALA A 461 -20.83 11.29 18.91
N LEU A 462 -20.19 10.28 18.31
CA LEU A 462 -19.45 9.26 19.05
C LEU A 462 -18.36 9.87 19.93
N LEU A 463 -17.54 10.77 19.38
CA LEU A 463 -16.45 11.41 20.12
C LEU A 463 -16.94 12.38 21.20
N ALA A 464 -18.18 12.86 21.10
CA ALA A 464 -18.83 13.67 22.12
C ALA A 464 -19.47 12.84 23.26
N ASP A 465 -19.71 11.54 23.04
CA ASP A 465 -20.27 10.64 24.04
C ASP A 465 -19.15 10.08 24.95
N ASP A 466 -19.11 10.56 26.20
CA ASP A 466 -18.11 10.13 27.19
C ASP A 466 -18.21 8.64 27.55
N ALA A 467 -19.40 8.02 27.46
CA ALA A 467 -19.56 6.59 27.70
C ALA A 467 -18.95 5.76 26.57
N PHE A 468 -19.20 6.16 25.32
CA PHE A 468 -18.53 5.55 24.16
C PHE A 468 -17.01 5.74 24.24
N VAL A 469 -16.54 6.95 24.57
CA VAL A 469 -15.09 7.23 24.68
C VAL A 469 -14.43 6.37 25.76
N ALA A 470 -15.08 6.16 26.90
CA ALA A 470 -14.55 5.28 27.94
C ALA A 470 -14.44 3.80 27.46
N GLU A 471 -15.43 3.31 26.71
CA GLU A 471 -15.34 1.97 26.11
C GLU A 471 -14.27 1.90 25.00
N LEU A 472 -14.13 2.95 24.20
CA LEU A 472 -13.10 3.07 23.19
C LEU A 472 -11.71 3.09 23.82
N ASP A 473 -11.50 3.83 24.91
CA ASP A 473 -10.26 3.86 25.69
C ASP A 473 -9.87 2.46 26.16
N ALA A 474 -10.83 1.67 26.67
CA ALA A 474 -10.56 0.31 27.15
C ALA A 474 -10.16 -0.65 26.02
N ILE A 475 -10.85 -0.62 24.88
CA ILE A 475 -10.53 -1.49 23.74
C ILE A 475 -9.26 -1.05 23.03
N ALA A 476 -9.13 0.25 22.74
CA ALA A 476 -7.96 0.80 22.09
C ALA A 476 -6.72 0.72 23.00
N GLY A 477 -6.87 0.85 24.31
CA GLY A 477 -5.81 0.61 25.29
C GLY A 477 -5.25 -0.81 25.18
N ARG A 478 -6.13 -1.83 25.16
CA ARG A 478 -5.69 -3.22 24.96
C ARG A 478 -5.03 -3.42 23.59
N ALA A 479 -5.60 -2.83 22.53
CA ALA A 479 -5.02 -2.88 21.20
C ALA A 479 -3.64 -2.20 21.13
N ASN A 480 -3.43 -1.08 21.86
CA ASN A 480 -2.16 -0.39 21.97
C ASN A 480 -1.09 -1.29 22.59
N GLU A 481 -1.41 -2.01 23.66
CA GLU A 481 -0.46 -2.92 24.31
C GLU A 481 0.04 -4.02 23.38
N VAL A 482 -0.88 -4.64 22.64
CA VAL A 482 -0.56 -5.64 21.61
C VAL A 482 0.25 -5.03 20.46
N ALA A 483 -0.21 -3.89 19.94
CA ALA A 483 0.41 -3.23 18.79
C ALA A 483 1.81 -2.69 19.08
N MET A 484 2.09 -2.21 20.29
CA MET A 484 3.43 -1.77 20.67
C MET A 484 4.44 -2.94 20.59
N VAL A 485 4.06 -4.14 21.03
CA VAL A 485 4.90 -5.35 20.90
C VAL A 485 5.06 -5.74 19.42
N ALA A 486 3.96 -5.77 18.67
CA ALA A 486 3.98 -6.07 17.25
C ALA A 486 4.83 -5.08 16.44
N SER A 487 4.85 -3.80 16.85
CA SER A 487 5.63 -2.74 16.20
C SER A 487 7.13 -2.91 16.44
N LEU A 488 7.55 -3.32 17.66
CA LEU A 488 8.94 -3.69 17.92
C LEU A 488 9.36 -4.90 17.07
N ALA A 489 8.51 -5.92 16.97
CA ALA A 489 8.75 -7.07 16.10
C ALA A 489 8.89 -6.63 14.63
N GLN A 490 7.97 -5.81 14.14
CA GLN A 490 8.00 -5.26 12.78
C GLN A 490 9.30 -4.49 12.50
N VAL A 491 9.78 -3.67 13.45
CA VAL A 491 11.05 -2.94 13.31
C VAL A 491 12.24 -3.88 13.15
N VAL A 492 12.35 -4.92 13.98
CA VAL A 492 13.48 -5.87 13.89
C VAL A 492 13.38 -6.70 12.61
N LEU A 493 12.17 -7.18 12.26
CA LEU A 493 11.93 -7.95 11.03
C LEU A 493 12.26 -7.12 9.79
N ARG A 494 11.77 -5.88 9.69
CA ARG A 494 12.08 -4.93 8.60
C ARG A 494 13.57 -4.67 8.52
N SER A 495 14.20 -4.46 9.67
CA SER A 495 15.60 -4.07 9.71
C SER A 495 16.54 -5.22 9.39
N LEU A 496 16.17 -6.49 9.55
CA LEU A 496 17.13 -7.60 9.41
C LEU A 496 16.74 -8.66 8.35
N SER A 497 15.56 -8.55 7.76
CA SER A 497 15.20 -9.34 6.57
C SER A 497 16.11 -9.00 5.37
N PRO A 498 16.21 -9.89 4.35
CA PRO A 498 16.98 -9.62 3.14
C PRO A 498 16.42 -8.42 2.37
N GLY A 499 17.25 -7.42 2.12
CA GLY A 499 16.86 -6.13 1.55
C GLY A 499 17.41 -4.94 2.35
N VAL A 500 17.01 -3.73 1.95
CA VAL A 500 17.39 -2.46 2.56
C VAL A 500 16.18 -1.89 3.32
N PRO A 501 16.22 -1.76 4.65
CA PRO A 501 15.09 -1.22 5.40
C PRO A 501 14.83 0.24 5.06
N ASP A 502 13.58 0.54 4.73
CA ASP A 502 13.06 1.89 4.56
C ASP A 502 12.35 2.32 5.85
N THR A 503 12.44 3.60 6.22
CA THR A 503 11.74 4.17 7.37
C THR A 503 11.14 5.51 6.96
N TYR A 504 9.82 5.55 6.82
CA TYR A 504 9.12 6.78 6.54
C TYR A 504 9.24 7.77 7.71
N GLN A 505 9.28 9.07 7.41
CA GLN A 505 9.46 10.11 8.40
C GLN A 505 8.41 10.03 9.52
N GLY A 506 8.85 10.05 10.77
CA GLY A 506 7.99 9.93 11.96
C GLY A 506 7.68 8.49 12.39
N CYS A 507 8.01 7.47 11.58
CA CYS A 507 7.82 6.06 11.94
C CYS A 507 8.93 5.50 12.86
N ASP A 508 9.83 6.34 13.35
CA ASP A 508 10.78 6.01 14.41
C ASP A 508 10.10 6.00 15.80
N GLY A 509 9.00 6.74 15.98
CA GLY A 509 8.11 6.72 17.15
C GLY A 509 6.75 6.07 16.87
N TRP A 510 5.81 6.24 17.80
CA TRP A 510 4.40 5.85 17.60
C TRP A 510 3.73 6.84 16.66
N GLU A 511 3.12 6.33 15.58
CA GLU A 511 2.40 7.17 14.63
C GLU A 511 0.92 6.78 14.46
N ASP A 512 0.11 7.73 14.00
CA ASP A 512 -1.35 7.61 13.92
C ASP A 512 -1.93 8.12 12.59
N SER A 513 -1.14 7.99 11.52
CA SER A 513 -1.43 8.59 10.22
C SER A 513 -2.53 7.87 9.46
N LEU A 514 -3.44 8.64 8.88
CA LEU A 514 -4.41 8.17 7.89
C LEU A 514 -3.88 8.44 6.47
N VAL A 515 -4.70 8.19 5.45
CA VAL A 515 -4.32 8.41 4.05
C VAL A 515 -3.98 9.89 3.79
N ASP A 516 -3.13 10.15 2.77
CA ASP A 516 -2.84 11.48 2.20
C ASP A 516 -4.09 12.39 2.20
N PRO A 517 -4.03 13.64 2.70
CA PRO A 517 -2.83 14.35 3.18
C PRO A 517 -2.44 14.12 4.64
N ASP A 518 -3.13 13.25 5.37
CA ASP A 518 -2.86 13.09 6.80
C ASP A 518 -1.46 12.52 7.09
N ASN A 519 -0.97 11.60 6.25
CA ASN A 519 0.40 11.05 6.31
C ASN A 519 1.49 12.02 5.81
N ARG A 520 1.15 13.26 5.48
CA ARG A 520 2.08 14.32 5.04
C ARG A 520 2.24 15.44 6.06
N ARG A 521 1.75 15.23 7.30
CA ARG A 521 1.99 16.14 8.43
C ARG A 521 3.50 16.36 8.64
N PRO A 522 3.91 17.58 9.04
CA PRO A 522 5.31 17.84 9.34
C PRO A 522 5.78 16.99 10.53
N VAL A 523 7.04 16.55 10.48
CA VAL A 523 7.69 15.78 11.54
C VAL A 523 8.72 16.67 12.24
N ASP A 524 8.68 16.68 13.57
CA ASP A 524 9.67 17.39 14.39
C ASP A 524 10.92 16.52 14.60
N LEU A 525 11.89 16.68 13.71
CA LEU A 525 13.15 15.91 13.73
C LEU A 525 14.06 16.31 14.91
N ASP A 526 13.98 17.55 15.38
CA ASP A 526 14.77 18.03 16.53
C ASP A 526 14.26 17.36 17.81
N HIS A 527 12.94 17.28 17.98
CA HIS A 527 12.34 16.54 19.08
C HIS A 527 12.69 15.04 19.02
N ALA A 528 12.60 14.43 17.84
CA ALA A 528 12.96 13.02 17.65
C ALA A 528 14.43 12.74 18.04
N ALA A 529 15.35 13.65 17.72
CA ALA A 529 16.76 13.53 18.09
C ALA A 529 16.97 13.60 19.62
N VAL A 530 16.26 14.51 20.32
CA VAL A 530 16.30 14.60 21.79
C VAL A 530 15.76 13.33 22.44
N GLU A 531 14.62 12.81 21.93
CA GLU A 531 14.02 11.60 22.47
C GLU A 531 14.88 10.36 22.22
N LEU A 532 15.57 10.27 21.08
CA LEU A 532 16.54 9.21 20.81
C LEU A 532 17.73 9.27 21.78
N ALA A 533 18.32 10.45 22.00
CA ALA A 533 19.42 10.61 22.95
C ALA A 533 19.01 10.22 24.38
N ALA A 534 17.80 10.61 24.80
CA ALA A 534 17.24 10.21 26.09
C ALA A 534 16.99 8.69 26.16
N ALA A 535 16.54 8.08 25.08
CA ALA A 535 16.35 6.63 25.01
C ALA A 535 17.70 5.89 25.14
N GLU A 536 18.76 6.37 24.51
CA GLU A 536 20.08 5.75 24.55
C GLU A 536 20.72 5.76 25.94
N ALA A 537 20.44 6.80 26.74
CA ALA A 537 20.87 6.90 28.13
C ALA A 537 20.01 6.08 29.10
N THR A 538 18.91 5.48 28.65
CA THR A 538 17.96 4.75 29.50
C THR A 538 18.11 3.24 29.31
N ASP A 539 18.08 2.50 30.42
CA ASP A 539 18.03 1.04 30.40
C ASP A 539 16.82 0.52 29.62
N VAL A 540 17.02 -0.54 28.84
CA VAL A 540 16.03 -1.01 27.88
C VAL A 540 14.80 -1.64 28.57
N ALA A 541 14.96 -2.24 29.76
CA ALA A 541 13.84 -2.74 30.54
C ALA A 541 12.96 -1.58 31.03
N ARG A 542 13.58 -0.46 31.44
CA ARG A 542 12.84 0.75 31.82
C ARG A 542 12.11 1.37 30.64
N LEU A 543 12.73 1.39 29.45
CA LEU A 543 12.06 1.84 28.23
C LEU A 543 10.85 0.97 27.86
N LEU A 544 10.94 -0.35 28.04
CA LEU A 544 9.81 -1.26 27.83
C LEU A 544 8.70 -1.03 28.87
N ALA A 545 9.07 -0.77 30.14
CA ALA A 545 8.11 -0.44 31.19
C ALA A 545 7.35 0.87 30.89
N THR A 546 8.01 1.87 30.28
CA THR A 546 7.39 3.15 29.87
C THR A 546 7.07 3.23 28.38
N ARG A 547 6.90 2.08 27.71
CA ARG A 547 6.73 1.93 26.25
C ARG A 547 5.73 2.88 25.60
N GLY A 548 4.68 3.29 26.31
CA GLY A 548 3.70 4.26 25.81
C GLY A 548 4.31 5.59 25.35
N ASP A 549 5.54 5.92 25.77
CA ASP A 549 6.26 7.10 25.31
C ASP A 549 6.91 6.99 23.91
N GLY A 550 7.05 5.78 23.36
CA GLY A 550 7.61 5.55 22.02
C GLY A 550 9.13 5.55 21.94
N ARG A 551 9.84 5.87 23.02
CA ARG A 551 11.31 5.87 23.06
C ARG A 551 11.89 4.46 22.87
N ILE A 552 11.15 3.42 23.29
CA ILE A 552 11.56 2.04 23.06
C ILE A 552 11.65 1.70 21.56
N LYS A 553 10.70 2.16 20.74
CA LYS A 553 10.72 1.93 19.29
C LYS A 553 11.94 2.60 18.65
N ARG A 554 12.21 3.86 19.00
CA ARG A 554 13.42 4.59 18.56
C ARG A 554 14.70 3.86 18.95
N ARG A 555 14.80 3.43 20.21
CA ARG A 555 15.95 2.70 20.74
C ARG A 555 16.22 1.41 19.96
N VAL A 556 15.18 0.63 19.69
CA VAL A 556 15.26 -0.64 18.94
C VAL A 556 15.64 -0.39 17.49
N LEU A 557 15.00 0.56 16.81
CA LEU A 557 15.33 0.93 15.43
C LEU A 557 16.79 1.37 15.31
N ALA A 558 17.24 2.28 16.17
CA ALA A 558 18.61 2.77 16.15
C ALA A 558 19.64 1.65 16.35
N GLN A 559 19.38 0.68 17.23
CA GLN A 559 20.27 -0.47 17.40
C GLN A 559 20.24 -1.43 16.22
N CYS A 560 19.07 -1.67 15.64
CA CYS A 560 19.00 -2.49 14.44
C CYS A 560 19.83 -1.89 13.30
N LEU A 561 19.73 -0.57 13.08
CA LEU A 561 20.49 0.12 12.04
C LEU A 561 22.00 0.14 12.33
N ARG A 562 22.40 0.37 13.59
CA ARG A 562 23.82 0.26 14.01
C ARG A 562 24.36 -1.15 13.86
N ALA A 563 23.58 -2.16 14.24
CA ALA A 563 23.95 -3.56 14.08
C ALA A 563 24.09 -3.93 12.60
N ARG A 564 23.19 -3.47 11.72
CA ARG A 564 23.35 -3.64 10.27
C ARG A 564 24.65 -3.02 9.76
N GLN A 565 25.02 -1.84 10.25
CA GLN A 565 26.27 -1.18 9.86
C GLN A 565 27.50 -1.95 10.38
N ALA A 566 27.49 -2.37 11.64
CA ALA A 566 28.58 -3.11 12.27
C ALA A 566 28.76 -4.52 11.69
N TRP A 567 27.65 -5.16 11.29
CA TRP A 567 27.58 -6.52 10.76
C TRP A 567 27.13 -6.52 9.29
N ARG A 568 27.66 -5.57 8.50
CA ARG A 568 27.27 -5.35 7.10
C ARG A 568 27.33 -6.61 6.23
N ALA A 569 28.29 -7.51 6.51
CA ALA A 569 28.44 -8.76 5.77
C ALA A 569 27.28 -9.74 6.04
N CYS A 570 26.63 -9.64 7.21
CA CYS A 570 25.41 -10.39 7.54
C CYS A 570 24.14 -9.67 7.05
N ALA A 571 24.18 -8.35 6.89
CA ALA A 571 23.03 -7.57 6.43
C ALA A 571 22.97 -7.38 4.90
N GLY A 572 24.08 -7.63 4.21
CA GLY A 572 24.27 -7.39 2.78
C GLY A 572 23.59 -8.42 1.87
N ALA A 573 23.75 -8.20 0.56
CA ALA A 573 23.11 -9.00 -0.48
C ALA A 573 23.58 -10.45 -0.52
N ASP A 574 24.85 -10.70 -0.20
CA ASP A 574 25.46 -12.04 -0.22
C ASP A 574 25.23 -12.84 1.08
N ALA A 575 24.57 -12.25 2.07
CA ALA A 575 24.33 -12.92 3.34
C ALA A 575 23.25 -13.98 3.19
N GLY A 576 23.52 -15.18 3.71
CA GLY A 576 22.56 -16.27 3.78
C GLY A 576 21.33 -15.90 4.61
N TYR A 577 20.22 -16.60 4.37
CA TYR A 577 18.98 -16.51 5.13
C TYR A 577 18.56 -17.91 5.56
N THR A 578 18.53 -18.18 6.87
CA THR A 578 18.17 -19.50 7.42
C THR A 578 17.06 -19.36 8.45
N PRO A 579 15.83 -19.82 8.18
CA PRO A 579 14.78 -19.94 9.19
C PRO A 579 15.24 -20.86 10.33
N LEU A 580 14.90 -20.51 11.57
CA LEU A 580 15.22 -21.33 12.74
C LEU A 580 13.97 -22.07 13.23
N ALA A 581 14.12 -23.35 13.54
CA ALA A 581 13.02 -24.14 14.07
C ALA A 581 12.70 -23.70 15.51
N VAL A 582 11.41 -23.52 15.79
CA VAL A 582 10.88 -23.19 17.12
C VAL A 582 10.02 -24.36 17.60
N SER A 583 10.02 -24.64 18.89
CA SER A 583 9.23 -25.71 19.51
C SER A 583 8.73 -25.28 20.89
N GLY A 584 7.69 -25.94 21.41
CA GLY A 584 7.02 -25.59 22.66
C GLY A 584 5.67 -24.89 22.43
N ASP A 585 5.02 -24.49 23.52
CA ASP A 585 3.62 -24.02 23.53
C ASP A 585 3.40 -22.78 22.64
N TRP A 586 4.40 -21.90 22.53
CA TRP A 586 4.31 -20.66 21.74
C TRP A 586 5.11 -20.70 20.43
N ALA A 587 5.40 -21.89 19.89
CA ALA A 587 6.21 -22.03 18.67
C ALA A 587 5.68 -21.23 17.47
N ASP A 588 4.36 -21.24 17.25
CA ASP A 588 3.71 -20.49 16.18
C ASP A 588 3.68 -18.97 16.42
N HIS A 589 4.04 -18.51 17.62
CA HIS A 589 4.05 -17.10 18.02
C HIS A 589 5.44 -16.45 17.94
N VAL A 590 6.39 -17.14 17.29
CA VAL A 590 7.77 -16.68 17.15
C VAL A 590 8.18 -16.72 15.68
N VAL A 591 8.78 -15.63 15.22
CA VAL A 591 9.51 -15.59 13.95
C VAL A 591 10.99 -15.57 14.27
N ALA A 592 11.72 -16.59 13.81
CA ALA A 592 13.14 -16.75 14.10
C ALA A 592 13.93 -17.05 12.82
N PHE A 593 15.00 -16.28 12.55
CA PHE A 593 15.89 -16.55 11.44
C PHE A 593 17.32 -16.05 11.68
N ALA A 594 18.28 -16.66 11.01
CA ALA A 594 19.67 -16.25 10.97
C ALA A 594 20.02 -15.58 9.63
N ARG A 595 20.86 -14.55 9.70
CA ARG A 595 21.60 -14.00 8.58
C ARG A 595 23.08 -14.30 8.75
N THR A 596 23.68 -14.97 7.78
CA THR A 596 25.07 -15.47 7.91
C THR A 596 25.92 -14.90 6.80
N ALA A 597 27.02 -14.25 7.17
CA ALA A 597 28.01 -13.75 6.25
C ALA A 597 28.86 -14.90 5.67
N PRO A 598 29.49 -14.71 4.49
CA PRO A 598 30.40 -15.71 3.92
C PRO A 598 31.60 -16.07 4.81
N ASP A 599 32.04 -15.16 5.67
CA ASP A 599 33.13 -15.36 6.64
C ASP A 599 32.68 -16.09 7.92
N GLY A 600 31.39 -16.44 8.01
CA GLY A 600 30.81 -17.18 9.12
C GLY A 600 30.29 -16.30 10.26
N ASP A 601 30.44 -14.97 10.21
CA ASP A 601 29.73 -14.07 11.12
C ASP A 601 28.21 -14.26 10.98
N ALA A 602 27.48 -14.10 12.07
CA ALA A 602 26.03 -14.33 12.06
C ALA A 602 25.27 -13.34 12.93
N LEU A 603 24.10 -12.95 12.42
CA LEU A 603 23.03 -12.29 13.17
C LEU A 603 21.85 -13.27 13.29
N VAL A 604 21.22 -13.34 14.45
CA VAL A 604 19.95 -14.05 14.66
C VAL A 604 18.89 -13.08 15.15
N VAL A 605 17.74 -13.15 14.52
CA VAL A 605 16.55 -12.36 14.85
C VAL A 605 15.54 -13.29 15.51
N LEU A 606 15.00 -12.84 16.65
CA LEU A 606 13.86 -13.45 17.31
C LEU A 606 12.80 -12.37 17.50
N ALA A 607 11.56 -12.60 17.06
CA ALA A 607 10.48 -11.64 17.19
C ALA A 607 9.15 -12.33 17.53
N ALA A 608 8.42 -11.78 18.50
CA ALA A 608 7.06 -12.20 18.79
C ALA A 608 6.12 -11.86 17.62
N ARG A 609 5.21 -12.78 17.29
CA ARG A 609 4.05 -12.53 16.43
C ARG A 609 2.78 -12.96 17.15
N LEU A 610 1.66 -12.35 16.79
CA LEU A 610 0.40 -12.51 17.52
C LEU A 610 0.63 -12.42 19.06
N PRO A 611 1.22 -11.30 19.55
CA PRO A 611 1.56 -11.18 20.96
C PRO A 611 0.32 -11.09 21.86
N GLY A 612 -0.82 -10.59 21.36
CA GLY A 612 -2.07 -10.53 22.11
C GLY A 612 -2.58 -11.89 22.59
N ARG A 613 -2.32 -12.97 21.83
CA ARG A 613 -2.61 -14.35 22.26
C ARG A 613 -1.77 -14.77 23.47
N ILE A 614 -0.49 -14.42 23.49
CA ILE A 614 0.40 -14.69 24.63
C ILE A 614 0.00 -13.84 25.85
N MET A 615 -0.40 -12.60 25.59
CA MET A 615 -0.77 -11.61 26.62
C MET A 615 -2.18 -11.83 27.20
N GLY A 616 -3.00 -12.69 26.59
CA GLY A 616 -4.39 -12.92 27.03
C GLY A 616 -5.36 -11.80 26.65
N ALA A 617 -5.12 -11.09 25.54
CA ALA A 617 -5.79 -9.85 25.19
C ALA A 617 -7.33 -9.96 25.01
N ASP A 618 -7.84 -11.08 24.49
CA ASP A 618 -9.30 -11.31 24.33
C ASP A 618 -10.01 -11.48 25.69
N ALA A 619 -9.29 -11.99 26.70
CA ALA A 619 -9.83 -12.27 28.04
C ALA A 619 -9.64 -11.11 29.03
N ALA A 620 -8.66 -10.23 28.79
CA ALA A 620 -8.37 -9.09 29.64
C ALA A 620 -9.51 -8.06 29.62
N HIS A 621 -9.80 -7.44 30.77
CA HIS A 621 -10.82 -6.39 30.86
C HIS A 621 -10.20 -5.00 30.73
N ASP A 622 -8.99 -4.81 31.25
CA ASP A 622 -8.26 -3.54 31.28
C ASP A 622 -6.87 -3.68 30.64
N PRO A 623 -6.36 -2.65 29.93
CA PRO A 623 -4.99 -2.67 29.39
C PRO A 623 -3.90 -2.91 30.43
N GLY A 624 -4.09 -2.50 31.69
CA GLY A 624 -3.13 -2.69 32.78
C GLY A 624 -2.93 -4.15 33.19
N GLU A 625 -3.83 -5.05 32.78
CA GLU A 625 -3.67 -6.50 32.95
C GLU A 625 -2.67 -7.11 31.95
N LEU A 626 -2.36 -6.37 30.87
CA LEU A 626 -1.48 -6.83 29.81
C LEU A 626 -0.03 -6.40 30.06
N GLY A 627 0.90 -7.33 29.81
CA GLY A 627 2.33 -7.08 29.86
C GLY A 627 3.03 -7.66 28.64
N PRO A 628 4.08 -7.01 28.09
CA PRO A 628 4.85 -7.57 26.99
C PRO A 628 5.36 -8.99 27.30
N PRO A 629 5.36 -9.92 26.33
CA PRO A 629 5.80 -11.30 26.57
C PRO A 629 7.32 -11.33 26.75
N VAL A 630 7.77 -11.39 27.99
CA VAL A 630 9.18 -11.48 28.38
C VAL A 630 9.36 -12.54 29.47
N GLY A 631 10.56 -13.13 29.52
CA GLY A 631 10.90 -14.06 30.59
C GLY A 631 9.99 -15.29 30.62
N THR A 632 9.52 -15.64 31.81
CA THR A 632 8.72 -16.86 32.06
C THR A 632 7.43 -16.97 31.25
N THR A 633 6.92 -15.87 30.68
CA THR A 633 5.74 -15.88 29.80
C THR A 633 5.92 -16.81 28.59
N TRP A 634 7.16 -17.03 28.14
CA TRP A 634 7.47 -17.91 27.02
C TRP A 634 7.39 -19.41 27.34
N GLY A 635 7.17 -19.80 28.61
CA GLY A 635 6.97 -21.19 29.00
C GLY A 635 8.14 -22.11 28.59
N ASP A 636 7.81 -23.23 27.95
CA ASP A 636 8.76 -24.22 27.44
C ASP A 636 9.28 -23.92 26.02
N THR A 637 8.98 -22.74 25.48
CA THR A 637 9.28 -22.40 24.09
C THR A 637 10.79 -22.28 23.86
N THR A 638 11.31 -22.99 22.86
CA THR A 638 12.73 -23.05 22.53
C THR A 638 13.00 -22.81 21.04
N VAL A 639 14.19 -22.30 20.73
CA VAL A 639 14.70 -22.15 19.36
C VAL A 639 15.89 -23.07 19.16
N ALA A 640 15.87 -23.87 18.09
CA ALA A 640 16.98 -24.74 17.71
C ALA A 640 18.10 -23.95 17.03
N VAL A 641 19.33 -24.16 17.48
CA VAL A 641 20.54 -23.55 16.91
C VAL A 641 21.13 -24.50 15.84
N PRO A 642 21.24 -24.06 14.57
CA PRO A 642 21.84 -24.86 13.50
C PRO A 642 23.27 -25.28 13.84
N GLU A 643 23.66 -26.46 13.40
CA GLU A 643 24.95 -27.07 13.76
C GLU A 643 26.16 -26.16 13.48
N ALA A 644 26.17 -25.49 12.33
CA ALA A 644 27.21 -24.54 11.93
C ALA A 644 27.37 -23.33 12.88
N MET A 645 26.33 -23.03 13.68
CA MET A 645 26.27 -21.92 14.62
C MET A 645 26.42 -22.33 16.09
N ARG A 646 26.46 -23.65 16.38
CA ARG A 646 26.59 -24.17 17.75
C ARG A 646 27.94 -23.83 18.37
N GLY A 647 27.96 -23.78 19.70
CA GLY A 647 29.18 -23.56 20.47
C GLY A 647 29.75 -22.14 20.33
N ARG A 648 28.89 -21.15 20.03
CA ARG A 648 29.20 -19.72 19.99
C ARG A 648 28.42 -19.02 21.10
N GLN A 649 29.05 -18.05 21.76
CA GLN A 649 28.33 -17.15 22.67
C GLN A 649 27.79 -15.97 21.87
N TRP A 650 26.56 -15.57 22.16
CA TRP A 650 25.85 -14.54 21.41
C TRP A 650 25.60 -13.33 22.28
N THR A 651 25.86 -12.15 21.72
CA THR A 651 25.56 -10.86 22.37
C THR A 651 24.27 -10.31 21.77
N ASP A 652 23.35 -9.83 22.61
CA ASP A 652 22.16 -9.11 22.13
C ASP A 652 22.49 -7.64 21.86
N CYS A 653 22.30 -7.20 20.61
CA CYS A 653 22.50 -5.82 20.18
C CYS A 653 21.41 -4.88 20.72
N LEU A 654 20.30 -5.40 21.23
CA LEU A 654 19.19 -4.60 21.78
C LEU A 654 19.32 -4.33 23.28
N GLY A 655 20.28 -4.97 23.96
CA GLY A 655 20.54 -4.78 25.39
C GLY A 655 19.95 -5.85 26.31
N GLY A 656 19.47 -6.97 25.76
CA GLY A 656 19.10 -8.16 26.53
C GLY A 656 20.30 -9.04 26.94
N PRO A 657 20.05 -10.21 27.54
CA PRO A 657 21.08 -11.06 28.14
C PRO A 657 21.98 -11.81 27.14
N GLY A 658 21.64 -11.80 25.85
CA GLY A 658 22.31 -12.61 24.83
C GLY A 658 21.85 -14.06 24.84
N ALA A 659 22.64 -14.97 24.25
CA ALA A 659 22.32 -16.40 24.24
C ALA A 659 23.57 -17.28 24.46
N PRO A 660 23.43 -18.39 25.19
CA PRO A 660 24.55 -19.26 25.51
C PRO A 660 24.98 -20.12 24.32
N ALA A 661 26.17 -20.71 24.44
CA ALA A 661 26.73 -21.68 23.50
C ALA A 661 26.02 -23.06 23.63
N ALA A 662 24.75 -23.11 23.25
CA ALA A 662 23.87 -24.28 23.37
C ALA A 662 23.30 -24.72 22.01
N ALA A 663 22.75 -25.94 21.97
CA ALA A 663 22.04 -26.45 20.79
C ALA A 663 20.59 -25.96 20.71
N HIS A 664 20.02 -25.55 21.84
CA HIS A 664 18.68 -24.98 21.94
C HIS A 664 18.73 -23.78 22.90
N TRP A 665 17.94 -22.76 22.62
CA TRP A 665 17.77 -21.61 23.49
C TRP A 665 16.35 -21.58 24.03
N ALA A 666 16.20 -21.51 25.34
CA ALA A 666 14.92 -21.23 25.95
C ALA A 666 14.59 -19.74 25.75
N LEU A 667 13.40 -19.45 25.22
CA LEU A 667 13.00 -18.06 24.98
C LEU A 667 12.77 -17.30 26.28
N CYS A 668 12.46 -17.98 27.37
CA CYS A 668 12.39 -17.34 28.69
C CYS A 668 13.72 -16.73 29.12
N ASP A 669 14.85 -17.28 28.68
CA ASP A 669 16.17 -16.73 28.98
C ASP A 669 16.57 -15.66 27.97
N VAL A 670 16.40 -15.93 26.67
CA VAL A 670 16.86 -15.03 25.61
C VAL A 670 15.98 -13.77 25.47
N LEU A 671 14.67 -13.91 25.64
CA LEU A 671 13.68 -12.82 25.62
C LEU A 671 13.30 -12.38 27.04
N ALA A 672 14.27 -12.41 27.98
CA ALA A 672 14.05 -12.02 29.37
C ALA A 672 13.75 -10.52 29.54
N THR A 673 14.22 -9.67 28.63
CA THR A 673 14.13 -8.20 28.76
C THR A 673 13.23 -7.56 27.72
N LEU A 674 13.20 -8.10 26.50
CA LEU A 674 12.43 -7.59 25.38
C LEU A 674 11.69 -8.74 24.68
N PRO A 675 10.52 -8.47 24.06
CA PRO A 675 9.79 -9.46 23.25
C PRO A 675 10.45 -9.71 21.88
N VAL A 676 11.64 -9.15 21.66
CA VAL A 676 12.46 -9.26 20.46
C VAL A 676 13.94 -9.36 20.85
N ALA A 677 14.76 -10.02 20.04
CA ALA A 677 16.21 -10.05 20.20
C ALA A 677 16.94 -9.92 18.86
N LEU A 678 18.11 -9.27 18.89
CA LEU A 678 19.06 -9.24 17.78
C LEU A 678 20.41 -9.75 18.26
N LEU A 679 20.60 -11.06 18.14
CA LEU A 679 21.79 -11.73 18.61
C LEU A 679 22.89 -11.67 17.56
N ALA A 680 24.12 -11.39 17.97
CA ALA A 680 25.28 -11.37 17.08
C ALA A 680 26.40 -12.26 17.61
N ALA A 681 27.07 -12.98 16.70
CA ALA A 681 28.25 -13.76 17.01
C ALA A 681 29.24 -13.75 15.84
N LYS A 682 30.53 -13.66 16.17
CA LYS A 682 31.61 -13.81 15.19
C LYS A 682 31.69 -15.25 14.67
N GLY A 683 32.15 -15.40 13.43
CA GLY A 683 32.56 -16.69 12.89
C GLY A 683 33.61 -17.35 13.78
N ARG A 684 33.67 -18.67 13.76
CA ARG A 684 34.80 -19.38 14.37
C ARG A 684 36.03 -19.07 13.53
N THR A 685 37.01 -18.37 14.09
CA THR A 685 38.34 -18.32 13.50
C THR A 685 38.82 -19.77 13.37
N PRO A 686 39.27 -20.21 12.18
CA PRO A 686 39.71 -21.59 11.97
C PRO A 686 40.84 -22.01 12.92
#